data_AF-A0A969ZWJ2-F1
#
_entry.id   AF-A0A969ZWJ2-F1
#
_cell.length_a   1.000
_cell.length_b   1.000
_cell.length_c   1.000
_cell.angle_alpha   90.00
_cell.angle_beta   90.00
_cell.angle_gamma   90.00
#
_symmetry.space_group_name_H-M   'P 1'
#
loop_
_entity.id
_entity.type
_entity.pdbx_description
1 polymer ?
#
loop_
_entity_poly.entity_id
_entity_poly.type
_entity_poly.pdbx_seq_one_letter_code
_entity_poly.pdbx_strand_id
1 'polypeptide(L)'
;MKNLRRIFAVLLAVLMLVTTSTFSLAANKTEITIIHTNDTHGRIDFDERSGELGFARVKTLVETLRKDGKNVLVFDAGDTLHGKPIANISTGENVVKVLNELGLNGMTLGNHDFNYGYKRIIDLQKVAKFPFLAANVVDSNGNPVFDTSMLIDVDGVKVGVFGLATGETKTKSNPKNTEGLTFKDPVEVGNEMVKDLKDKGANLIVVLSHLGLDETPAVSSDVLASRVEGIDLIIDGHSHTKLDAGKQVGKTLIVQTDGHIKSIGKVDLVLEDGKLTSAKASLLPYETAKDDLKEDEGILKLIEEIKEENKQMTSRVVGKTDVLLDGTRENVRTKETNLGNLTADAIREHTGADFAFTNGGGIRSDIGAGDVTLEGILTAFPFTNYAVMVEVPGKLILEAMEYGIDEYPEAAGKFPQISGGSFKFDPKQEKGKRLYDFMIGGKPLELDKMYKLATNDFIQVGGDGYEMFKSTSDPKEYALLSDILSDYMKAKATVSPKVEDRIVVAEKPVEKPVEEPVTTGKFTDIENHWGKAEIEKAVELGLFKGTSADKFSPNVKLTRGMFIEVLFRLDGSKAVEAVGLEDVKETDYYFNSFNWAFTNKLLLNEGKKVNPREELSREEMAYTVYQYMKLTDKLPAVEGEMKDFSDSDQISEATKTAVDTLVKAELLKGKGDAFDPKAGLTRAEAATVFVRIADTVKIGDIK
;
A
#
# COMPACT_ATOMS: atom_id res chain seq x y z
N MET A 1 -10.44 -102.48 -26.47
CA MET A 1 -10.19 -101.69 -25.24
C MET A 1 -8.77 -101.09 -25.13
N LYS A 2 -7.69 -101.79 -25.53
CA LYS A 2 -6.31 -101.23 -25.45
C LYS A 2 -6.05 -100.01 -26.36
N ASN A 3 -6.66 -99.95 -27.55
CA ASN A 3 -6.44 -98.84 -28.49
C ASN A 3 -7.22 -97.57 -28.12
N LEU A 4 -8.39 -97.71 -27.48
CA LEU A 4 -9.18 -96.57 -26.98
C LEU A 4 -8.47 -95.84 -25.82
N ARG A 5 -7.78 -96.58 -24.94
CA ARG A 5 -6.99 -96.01 -23.83
C ARG A 5 -5.77 -95.23 -24.30
N ARG A 6 -5.15 -95.62 -25.43
CA ARG A 6 -4.00 -94.89 -26.00
C ARG A 6 -4.44 -93.58 -26.67
N ILE A 7 -5.58 -93.58 -27.35
CA ILE A 7 -6.14 -92.36 -27.96
C ILE A 7 -6.59 -91.38 -26.86
N PHE A 8 -7.20 -91.87 -25.78
CA PHE A 8 -7.58 -91.03 -24.65
C PHE A 8 -6.37 -90.44 -23.91
N ALA A 9 -5.28 -91.21 -23.75
CA ALA A 9 -4.06 -90.72 -23.11
C ALA A 9 -3.33 -89.66 -23.96
N VAL A 10 -3.35 -89.79 -25.28
CA VAL A 10 -2.77 -88.78 -26.20
C VAL A 10 -3.65 -87.53 -26.26
N LEU A 11 -4.98 -87.67 -26.27
CA LEU A 11 -5.88 -86.51 -26.18
C LEU A 11 -5.79 -85.79 -24.83
N LEU A 12 -5.61 -86.50 -23.70
CA LEU A 12 -5.41 -85.88 -22.39
C LEU A 12 -4.05 -85.17 -22.30
N ALA A 13 -3.00 -85.72 -22.92
CA ALA A 13 -1.68 -85.09 -22.99
C ALA A 13 -1.69 -83.85 -23.90
N VAL A 14 -2.43 -83.87 -25.01
CA VAL A 14 -2.60 -82.69 -25.87
C VAL A 14 -3.52 -81.64 -25.22
N LEU A 15 -4.53 -82.04 -24.44
CA LEU A 15 -5.36 -81.10 -23.67
C LEU A 15 -4.60 -80.47 -22.48
N MET A 16 -3.65 -81.20 -21.88
CA MET A 16 -2.72 -80.66 -20.86
C MET A 16 -1.59 -79.81 -21.46
N LEU A 17 -1.27 -79.94 -22.75
CA LEU A 17 -0.34 -79.05 -23.46
C LEU A 17 -1.04 -77.80 -24.04
N VAL A 18 -2.37 -77.75 -24.02
CA VAL A 18 -3.20 -76.60 -24.43
C VAL A 18 -3.81 -75.88 -23.21
N THR A 19 -3.33 -76.15 -21.99
CA THR A 19 -3.37 -75.11 -20.95
C THR A 19 -2.30 -74.09 -21.32
N THR A 20 -2.67 -73.15 -22.19
CA THR A 20 -1.96 -71.89 -22.39
C THR A 20 -1.62 -71.37 -21.01
N SER A 21 -0.35 -71.44 -20.64
CA SER A 21 0.21 -70.55 -19.64
C SER A 21 0.04 -69.15 -20.21
N THR A 22 -1.12 -68.55 -19.99
CA THR A 22 -1.22 -67.10 -19.96
C THR A 22 -0.34 -66.71 -18.77
N PHE A 23 0.95 -66.61 -19.00
CA PHE A 23 1.76 -65.64 -18.29
C PHE A 23 1.05 -64.33 -18.56
N SER A 24 0.16 -63.93 -17.66
CA SER A 24 -0.11 -62.52 -17.46
C SER A 24 1.26 -61.97 -17.11
N LEU A 25 1.98 -61.45 -18.10
CA LEU A 25 3.04 -60.49 -17.84
C LEU A 25 2.33 -59.41 -17.03
N ALA A 26 2.47 -59.46 -15.71
CA ALA A 26 2.06 -58.36 -14.86
C ALA A 26 2.80 -57.14 -15.44
N ALA A 27 2.04 -56.09 -15.77
CA ALA A 27 2.62 -54.86 -16.31
C ALA A 27 3.80 -54.46 -15.41
N ASN A 28 4.94 -54.11 -16.00
CA ASN A 28 6.10 -53.71 -15.20
C ASN A 28 5.75 -52.37 -14.56
N LYS A 29 5.51 -52.40 -13.24
CA LYS A 29 5.01 -51.27 -12.48
C LYS A 29 6.18 -50.59 -11.78
N THR A 30 6.41 -49.33 -12.11
CA THR A 30 7.42 -48.49 -11.48
C THR A 30 6.72 -47.35 -10.74
N GLU A 31 7.01 -47.20 -9.45
CA GLU A 31 6.54 -46.08 -8.64
C GLU A 31 7.69 -45.09 -8.44
N ILE A 32 7.42 -43.81 -8.69
CA ILE A 32 8.39 -42.71 -8.53
C ILE A 32 7.76 -41.66 -7.63
N THR A 33 8.45 -41.28 -6.57
CA THR A 33 8.06 -40.14 -5.72
C THR A 33 8.96 -38.95 -6.04
N ILE A 34 8.38 -37.83 -6.43
CA ILE A 34 9.08 -36.58 -6.62
C ILE A 34 8.84 -35.70 -5.38
N ILE A 35 9.93 -35.21 -4.78
CA ILE A 35 9.90 -34.13 -3.79
C ILE A 35 10.32 -32.84 -4.49
N HIS A 36 9.61 -31.75 -4.26
CA HIS A 36 9.96 -30.48 -4.87
C HIS A 36 9.79 -29.27 -3.96
N THR A 37 10.57 -28.25 -4.26
CA THR A 37 10.50 -26.91 -3.69
C THR A 37 10.51 -25.86 -4.80
N ASN A 38 10.06 -24.66 -4.51
CA ASN A 38 10.15 -23.49 -5.37
C ASN A 38 10.22 -22.25 -4.48
N ASP A 39 10.78 -21.16 -5.00
CA ASP A 39 10.75 -19.84 -4.36
C ASP A 39 11.23 -19.86 -2.90
N THR A 40 12.27 -20.66 -2.62
CA THR A 40 12.74 -20.82 -1.24
C THR A 40 13.45 -19.58 -0.74
N HIS A 41 13.84 -18.66 -1.63
CA HIS A 41 14.43 -17.35 -1.32
C HIS A 41 15.53 -17.40 -0.24
N GLY A 42 16.38 -18.43 -0.26
CA GLY A 42 17.47 -18.61 0.70
C GLY A 42 17.05 -19.01 2.12
N ARG A 43 15.82 -19.45 2.35
CA ARG A 43 15.30 -20.00 3.64
C ARG A 43 15.83 -21.41 3.89
N ILE A 44 17.14 -21.52 4.06
CA ILE A 44 17.80 -22.81 4.22
C ILE A 44 17.63 -23.40 5.63
N ASP A 45 17.40 -22.56 6.62
CA ASP A 45 17.15 -22.91 8.02
C ASP A 45 15.67 -22.82 8.43
N PHE A 46 15.34 -23.48 9.53
CA PHE A 46 14.01 -23.42 10.14
C PHE A 46 13.78 -22.07 10.84
N ASP A 47 12.61 -21.49 10.63
CA ASP A 47 12.15 -20.29 11.34
C ASP A 47 10.68 -20.44 11.76
N GLU A 48 10.46 -20.72 13.04
CA GLU A 48 9.13 -20.86 13.61
C GLU A 48 8.29 -19.58 13.52
N ARG A 49 8.93 -18.40 13.58
CA ARG A 49 8.21 -17.12 13.56
C ARG A 49 7.60 -16.83 12.20
N SER A 50 8.25 -17.32 11.15
CA SER A 50 7.89 -17.08 9.75
C SER A 50 7.20 -18.29 9.10
N GLY A 51 7.14 -19.43 9.80
CA GLY A 51 6.57 -20.68 9.31
C GLY A 51 7.45 -21.38 8.25
N GLU A 52 8.77 -21.21 8.32
CA GLU A 52 9.73 -21.72 7.33
C GLU A 52 10.29 -23.07 7.83
N LEU A 53 10.21 -24.14 7.02
CA LEU A 53 10.63 -25.49 7.43
C LEU A 53 12.15 -25.75 7.41
N GLY A 54 12.88 -25.04 6.55
CA GLY A 54 14.30 -25.27 6.26
C GLY A 54 14.59 -26.59 5.52
N PHE A 55 15.75 -26.67 4.87
CA PHE A 55 16.11 -27.85 4.06
C PHE A 55 16.47 -29.09 4.89
N ALA A 56 16.79 -28.92 6.18
CA ALA A 56 17.09 -30.04 7.07
C ALA A 56 15.90 -31.01 7.20
N ARG A 57 14.66 -30.51 7.24
CA ARG A 57 13.46 -31.36 7.26
C ARG A 57 13.17 -31.99 5.90
N VAL A 58 13.40 -31.27 4.80
CA VAL A 58 13.27 -31.85 3.45
C VAL A 58 14.23 -33.03 3.29
N LYS A 59 15.48 -32.89 3.75
CA LYS A 59 16.46 -33.98 3.75
C LYS A 59 15.98 -35.18 4.55
N THR A 60 15.46 -34.97 5.76
CA THR A 60 14.88 -36.07 6.56
C THR A 60 13.74 -36.77 5.83
N LEU A 61 12.82 -36.04 5.19
CA LEU A 61 11.74 -36.63 4.40
C LEU A 61 12.27 -37.47 3.25
N VAL A 62 13.21 -36.91 2.47
CA VAL A 62 13.83 -37.60 1.33
C VAL A 62 14.53 -38.89 1.77
N GLU A 63 15.34 -38.83 2.83
CA GLU A 63 16.06 -40.00 3.33
C GLU A 63 15.13 -41.04 3.97
N THR A 64 14.04 -40.61 4.61
CA THR A 64 13.02 -41.53 5.14
C THR A 64 12.35 -42.30 4.00
N LEU A 65 11.90 -41.60 2.95
CA LEU A 65 11.27 -42.23 1.80
C LEU A 65 12.23 -43.17 1.05
N ARG A 66 13.51 -42.80 0.92
CA ARG A 66 14.55 -43.66 0.33
C ARG A 66 14.80 -44.92 1.19
N LYS A 67 14.84 -44.78 2.52
CA LYS A 67 14.98 -45.92 3.45
C LYS A 67 13.78 -46.87 3.39
N ASP A 68 12.59 -46.34 3.12
CA ASP A 68 11.38 -47.13 2.88
C ASP A 68 11.37 -47.82 1.49
N GLY A 69 12.46 -47.71 0.73
CA GLY A 69 12.64 -48.38 -0.57
C GLY A 69 11.96 -47.66 -1.73
N LYS A 70 11.57 -46.38 -1.58
CA LYS A 70 10.97 -45.61 -2.67
C LYS A 70 12.03 -45.03 -3.61
N ASN A 71 11.67 -44.95 -4.89
CA ASN A 71 12.43 -44.21 -5.89
C ASN A 71 12.15 -42.71 -5.76
N VAL A 72 13.05 -41.98 -5.09
CA VAL A 72 12.85 -40.55 -4.79
C VAL A 72 13.72 -39.67 -5.68
N LEU A 73 13.07 -38.80 -6.46
CA LEU A 73 13.69 -37.69 -7.16
C LEU A 73 13.41 -36.37 -6.43
N VAL A 74 14.36 -35.44 -6.42
CA VAL A 74 14.24 -34.16 -5.73
C VAL A 74 14.55 -33.02 -6.71
N PHE A 75 13.64 -32.06 -6.85
CA PHE A 75 13.80 -30.93 -7.78
C PHE A 75 13.52 -29.60 -7.11
N ASP A 76 14.14 -28.53 -7.61
CA ASP A 76 13.84 -27.15 -7.21
C ASP A 76 13.43 -26.31 -8.42
N ALA A 77 12.36 -25.54 -8.29
CA ALA A 77 11.78 -24.77 -9.39
C ALA A 77 12.34 -23.34 -9.50
N GLY A 78 13.45 -22.99 -8.85
CA GLY A 78 14.08 -21.66 -8.99
C GLY A 78 13.70 -20.67 -7.89
N ASP A 79 14.34 -19.50 -7.92
CA ASP A 79 14.28 -18.45 -6.89
C ASP A 79 14.69 -18.95 -5.51
N THR A 80 15.85 -19.59 -5.49
CA THR A 80 16.40 -20.24 -4.30
C THR A 80 17.73 -19.60 -3.86
N LEU A 81 18.48 -19.01 -4.79
CA LEU A 81 19.86 -18.53 -4.55
C LEU A 81 19.96 -17.11 -3.95
N HIS A 82 18.83 -16.42 -3.77
CA HIS A 82 18.77 -15.05 -3.25
C HIS A 82 17.68 -14.92 -2.19
N GLY A 83 17.77 -13.91 -1.32
CA GLY A 83 16.70 -13.52 -0.40
C GLY A 83 17.24 -13.26 1.00
N LYS A 84 17.57 -14.30 1.76
CA LYS A 84 18.10 -14.16 3.13
C LYS A 84 19.59 -13.77 3.14
N PRO A 85 20.08 -13.11 4.20
CA PRO A 85 21.50 -12.79 4.36
C PRO A 85 22.46 -13.93 4.06
N ILE A 86 22.16 -15.13 4.57
CA ILE A 86 22.98 -16.33 4.40
C ILE A 86 23.22 -16.67 2.92
N ALA A 87 22.23 -16.42 2.07
CA ALA A 87 22.35 -16.54 0.62
C ALA A 87 23.10 -15.35 0.02
N ASN A 88 22.70 -14.12 0.38
CA ASN A 88 23.19 -12.89 -0.25
C ASN A 88 24.68 -12.63 -0.02
N ILE A 89 25.18 -12.85 1.20
CA ILE A 89 26.58 -12.63 1.57
C ILE A 89 27.54 -13.45 0.70
N SER A 90 27.13 -14.68 0.39
CA SER A 90 27.89 -15.61 -0.45
C SER A 90 27.53 -15.55 -1.92
N THR A 91 26.63 -14.63 -2.31
CA THR A 91 26.08 -14.54 -3.67
C THR A 91 25.57 -15.90 -4.17
N GLY A 92 24.79 -16.58 -3.33
CA GLY A 92 24.11 -17.86 -3.61
C GLY A 92 24.87 -19.14 -3.22
N GLU A 93 26.19 -19.07 -3.02
CA GLU A 93 27.02 -20.28 -2.83
C GLU A 93 26.69 -21.08 -1.57
N ASN A 94 26.35 -20.41 -0.47
CA ASN A 94 25.94 -21.08 0.76
C ASN A 94 24.67 -21.91 0.56
N VAL A 95 23.74 -21.44 -0.29
CA VAL A 95 22.52 -22.20 -0.61
C VAL A 95 22.88 -23.43 -1.44
N VAL A 96 23.75 -23.28 -2.44
CA VAL A 96 24.23 -24.41 -3.26
C VAL A 96 24.92 -25.47 -2.39
N LYS A 97 25.72 -25.09 -1.39
CA LYS A 97 26.33 -26.03 -0.43
C LYS A 97 25.26 -26.87 0.30
N VAL A 98 24.15 -26.26 0.73
CA VAL A 98 23.05 -26.99 1.39
C VAL A 98 22.28 -27.88 0.41
N LEU A 99 21.97 -27.38 -0.79
CA LEU A 99 21.28 -28.17 -1.83
C LEU A 99 22.11 -29.38 -2.30
N ASN A 100 23.43 -29.26 -2.30
CA ASN A 100 24.34 -30.37 -2.56
C ASN A 100 24.17 -31.52 -1.56
N GLU A 101 23.91 -31.22 -0.29
CA GLU A 101 23.67 -32.22 0.76
C GLU A 101 22.22 -32.72 0.76
N LEU A 102 21.28 -31.90 0.28
CA LEU A 102 19.90 -32.32 0.05
C LEU A 102 19.82 -33.50 -0.95
N GLY A 103 20.74 -33.55 -1.91
CA GLY A 103 20.77 -34.58 -2.95
C GLY A 103 19.78 -34.28 -4.07
N LEU A 104 19.74 -33.01 -4.49
CA LEU A 104 18.93 -32.52 -5.60
C LEU A 104 19.30 -33.22 -6.91
N ASN A 105 18.31 -33.57 -7.72
CA ASN A 105 18.52 -34.13 -9.05
C ASN A 105 18.67 -33.04 -10.12
N GLY A 106 18.04 -31.88 -9.94
CA GLY A 106 18.13 -30.74 -10.84
C GLY A 106 17.35 -29.54 -10.33
N MET A 107 17.70 -28.37 -10.83
CA MET A 107 17.07 -27.09 -10.46
C MET A 107 16.85 -26.26 -11.73
N THR A 108 15.74 -25.53 -11.87
CA THR A 108 15.64 -24.45 -12.88
C THR A 108 16.01 -23.10 -12.28
N LEU A 109 16.11 -22.07 -13.12
CA LEU A 109 16.53 -20.73 -12.70
C LEU A 109 15.32 -19.79 -12.69
N GLY A 110 15.07 -19.19 -11.54
CA GLY A 110 14.10 -18.11 -11.39
C GLY A 110 14.71 -16.73 -11.60
N ASN A 111 13.88 -15.68 -11.65
CA ASN A 111 14.37 -14.31 -11.89
C ASN A 111 15.35 -13.82 -10.82
N HIS A 112 15.14 -14.16 -9.55
CA HIS A 112 16.00 -13.72 -8.46
C HIS A 112 17.31 -14.51 -8.38
N ASP A 113 17.41 -15.68 -8.99
CA ASP A 113 18.69 -16.39 -9.13
C ASP A 113 19.70 -15.59 -10.00
N PHE A 114 19.21 -14.71 -10.87
CA PHE A 114 20.04 -13.79 -11.67
C PHE A 114 20.46 -12.53 -10.91
N ASN A 115 20.09 -12.32 -9.65
CA ASN A 115 20.39 -11.07 -8.93
C ASN A 115 21.89 -10.75 -8.81
N TYR A 116 22.77 -11.74 -8.94
CA TYR A 116 24.24 -11.56 -8.94
C TYR A 116 24.87 -11.65 -10.35
N GLY A 117 24.05 -11.67 -11.39
CA GLY A 117 24.48 -11.81 -12.78
C GLY A 117 24.62 -13.26 -13.24
N TYR A 118 24.29 -13.53 -14.50
CA TYR A 118 24.32 -14.89 -15.06
C TYR A 118 25.71 -15.55 -15.00
N LYS A 119 26.79 -14.76 -15.04
CA LYS A 119 28.17 -15.25 -14.87
C LYS A 119 28.37 -15.87 -13.49
N ARG A 120 27.75 -15.33 -12.44
CA ARG A 120 27.81 -15.93 -11.11
C ARG A 120 27.11 -17.29 -11.09
N ILE A 121 25.99 -17.44 -11.78
CA ILE A 121 25.31 -18.74 -11.92
C ILE A 121 26.24 -19.77 -12.59
N ILE A 122 26.98 -19.38 -13.62
CA ILE A 122 27.99 -20.24 -14.26
C ILE A 122 29.10 -20.65 -13.28
N ASP A 123 29.50 -19.78 -12.36
CA ASP A 123 30.46 -20.14 -11.31
C ASP A 123 29.83 -21.08 -10.27
N LEU A 124 28.57 -20.86 -9.90
CA LEU A 124 27.82 -21.74 -9.00
C LEU A 124 27.60 -23.14 -9.59
N GLN A 125 27.39 -23.24 -10.90
CA GLN A 125 27.34 -24.52 -11.64
C GLN A 125 28.58 -25.39 -11.42
N LYS A 126 29.76 -24.78 -11.21
CA LYS A 126 31.01 -25.53 -11.00
C LYS A 126 31.10 -26.18 -9.63
N VAL A 127 30.33 -25.69 -8.65
CA VAL A 127 30.30 -26.21 -7.28
C VAL A 127 29.02 -26.99 -6.96
N ALA A 128 27.98 -26.85 -7.79
CA ALA A 128 26.76 -27.64 -7.68
C ALA A 128 27.01 -29.11 -8.07
N LYS A 129 26.42 -30.04 -7.31
CA LYS A 129 26.41 -31.48 -7.60
C LYS A 129 25.21 -31.89 -8.47
N PHE A 130 24.46 -30.91 -8.97
CA PHE A 130 23.25 -31.04 -9.76
C PHE A 130 23.24 -29.99 -10.89
N PRO A 131 22.57 -30.25 -12.01
CA PRO A 131 22.49 -29.29 -13.12
C PRO A 131 21.51 -28.16 -12.82
N PHE A 132 21.86 -26.96 -13.30
CA PHE A 132 20.93 -25.85 -13.46
C PHE A 132 20.37 -25.88 -14.88
N LEU A 133 19.05 -26.07 -15.01
CA LEU A 133 18.36 -26.27 -16.27
C LEU A 133 17.62 -25.00 -16.72
N ALA A 134 17.94 -24.48 -17.90
CA ALA A 134 17.24 -23.34 -18.50
C ALA A 134 17.35 -23.35 -20.03
N ALA A 135 16.53 -24.20 -20.68
CA ALA A 135 16.60 -24.46 -22.12
C ALA A 135 16.29 -23.22 -22.99
N ASN A 136 15.51 -22.27 -22.47
CA ASN A 136 15.12 -21.07 -23.21
C ASN A 136 16.08 -19.89 -23.01
N VAL A 137 17.16 -20.02 -22.26
CA VAL A 137 18.13 -18.95 -22.03
C VAL A 137 19.34 -19.13 -22.94
N VAL A 138 19.51 -18.22 -23.88
CA VAL A 138 20.58 -18.26 -24.89
C VAL A 138 21.42 -17.00 -24.93
N ASP A 139 22.65 -17.12 -25.43
CA ASP A 139 23.53 -15.99 -25.73
C ASP A 139 23.10 -15.24 -27.00
N SER A 140 23.84 -14.18 -27.36
CA SER A 140 23.59 -13.39 -28.57
C SER A 140 23.73 -14.18 -29.89
N ASN A 141 24.36 -15.35 -29.86
CA ASN A 141 24.52 -16.24 -31.02
C ASN A 141 23.45 -17.33 -31.06
N GLY A 142 22.56 -17.38 -30.06
CA GLY A 142 21.52 -18.40 -29.93
C GLY A 142 21.98 -19.71 -29.28
N ASN A 143 23.19 -19.76 -28.72
CA ASN A 143 23.69 -20.95 -28.00
C ASN A 143 23.10 -21.01 -26.58
N PRO A 144 22.73 -22.21 -26.08
CA PRO A 144 22.36 -22.38 -24.68
C PRO A 144 23.47 -21.89 -23.73
N VAL A 145 23.07 -21.14 -22.70
CA VAL A 145 24.00 -20.63 -21.68
C VAL A 145 24.13 -21.61 -20.50
N PHE A 146 23.06 -22.34 -20.21
CA PHE A 146 22.98 -23.33 -19.13
C PHE A 146 22.65 -24.71 -19.71
N ASP A 147 22.67 -25.74 -18.85
CA ASP A 147 22.18 -27.06 -19.25
C ASP A 147 20.70 -26.94 -19.65
N THR A 148 20.27 -27.69 -20.66
CA THR A 148 18.88 -27.57 -21.17
C THR A 148 17.97 -28.65 -20.60
N SER A 149 18.48 -29.88 -20.51
CA SER A 149 17.72 -31.07 -20.14
C SER A 149 18.62 -32.17 -19.56
N MET A 150 17.99 -33.15 -18.91
CA MET A 150 18.63 -34.36 -18.40
C MET A 150 17.70 -35.58 -18.56
N LEU A 151 18.27 -36.78 -18.51
CA LEU A 151 17.54 -38.04 -18.56
C LEU A 151 17.95 -38.89 -17.35
N ILE A 152 16.98 -39.30 -16.54
CA ILE A 152 17.19 -40.10 -15.32
C ILE A 152 16.55 -41.47 -15.54
N ASP A 153 17.31 -42.55 -15.33
CA ASP A 153 16.78 -43.91 -15.34
C ASP A 153 16.34 -44.29 -13.92
N VAL A 154 15.07 -44.69 -13.77
CA VAL A 154 14.49 -45.15 -12.51
C VAL A 154 13.83 -46.50 -12.78
N ASP A 155 14.51 -47.58 -12.40
CA ASP A 155 14.06 -48.95 -12.62
C ASP A 155 13.61 -49.23 -14.08
N GLY A 156 14.36 -48.71 -15.06
CA GLY A 156 14.09 -48.86 -16.49
C GLY A 156 13.07 -47.86 -17.07
N VAL A 157 12.47 -47.00 -16.24
CA VAL A 157 11.70 -45.83 -16.68
C VAL A 157 12.63 -44.65 -16.88
N LYS A 158 12.65 -44.09 -18.09
CA LYS A 158 13.44 -42.89 -18.41
C LYS A 158 12.62 -41.62 -18.16
N VAL A 159 12.99 -40.87 -17.14
CA VAL A 159 12.42 -39.55 -16.81
C VAL A 159 13.23 -38.47 -17.52
N GLY A 160 12.64 -37.86 -18.54
CA GLY A 160 13.20 -36.68 -19.21
C GLY A 160 12.82 -35.42 -18.45
N VAL A 161 13.81 -34.58 -18.13
CA VAL A 161 13.60 -33.33 -17.39
C VAL A 161 14.20 -32.18 -18.19
N PHE A 162 13.48 -31.07 -18.35
CA PHE A 162 14.05 -29.84 -18.93
C PHE A 162 13.59 -28.61 -18.16
N GLY A 163 14.37 -27.53 -18.23
CA GLY A 163 14.14 -26.31 -17.47
C GLY A 163 13.69 -25.12 -18.32
N LEU A 164 12.87 -24.23 -17.76
CA LEU A 164 12.42 -22.99 -18.39
C LEU A 164 12.43 -21.82 -17.38
N ALA A 165 13.10 -20.72 -17.75
CA ALA A 165 13.15 -19.50 -16.95
C ALA A 165 12.24 -18.40 -17.54
N THR A 166 11.56 -17.61 -16.72
CA THR A 166 10.70 -16.50 -17.20
C THR A 166 11.48 -15.43 -17.96
N GLY A 167 10.90 -14.91 -19.05
CA GLY A 167 11.43 -13.74 -19.74
C GLY A 167 11.37 -12.45 -18.90
N GLU A 168 10.54 -12.43 -17.87
CA GLU A 168 10.41 -11.32 -16.92
C GLU A 168 11.70 -11.08 -16.12
N THR A 169 12.65 -12.02 -16.08
CA THR A 169 13.96 -11.82 -15.44
C THR A 169 14.67 -10.55 -15.93
N LYS A 170 14.45 -10.13 -17.19
CA LYS A 170 15.01 -8.89 -17.74
C LYS A 170 14.52 -7.62 -17.03
N THR A 171 13.35 -7.68 -16.40
CA THR A 171 12.69 -6.55 -15.72
C THR A 171 12.57 -6.73 -14.21
N LYS A 172 12.50 -7.97 -13.73
CA LYS A 172 12.41 -8.35 -12.30
C LYS A 172 13.77 -8.57 -11.63
N SER A 173 14.85 -8.67 -12.41
CA SER A 173 16.22 -8.50 -11.91
C SER A 173 16.83 -7.22 -12.50
N ASN A 174 18.04 -6.86 -12.05
CA ASN A 174 18.76 -5.75 -12.65
C ASN A 174 19.06 -6.06 -14.13
N PRO A 175 18.68 -5.23 -15.11
CA PRO A 175 18.91 -5.51 -16.53
C PRO A 175 20.38 -5.79 -16.89
N LYS A 176 21.34 -5.24 -16.12
CA LYS A 176 22.77 -5.54 -16.29
C LYS A 176 23.13 -7.00 -16.01
N ASN A 177 22.36 -7.67 -15.16
CA ASN A 177 22.60 -9.05 -14.77
C ASN A 177 22.27 -10.06 -15.87
N THR A 178 21.44 -9.66 -16.83
CA THR A 178 21.03 -10.45 -18.00
C THR A 178 21.52 -9.86 -19.32
N GLU A 179 22.50 -8.95 -19.26
CA GLU A 179 23.08 -8.34 -20.45
C GLU A 179 23.69 -9.41 -21.37
N GLY A 180 23.31 -9.38 -22.65
CA GLY A 180 23.72 -10.37 -23.65
C GLY A 180 22.87 -11.64 -23.69
N LEU A 181 21.84 -11.77 -22.83
CA LEU A 181 20.95 -12.92 -22.81
C LEU A 181 19.63 -12.68 -23.58
N THR A 182 19.16 -13.73 -24.23
CA THR A 182 17.81 -13.82 -24.80
C THR A 182 17.06 -14.96 -24.13
N PHE A 183 15.83 -14.66 -23.69
CA PHE A 183 14.90 -15.63 -23.15
C PHE A 183 13.90 -15.93 -24.27
N LYS A 184 14.04 -17.10 -24.89
CA LYS A 184 13.18 -17.55 -25.99
C LYS A 184 11.77 -17.86 -25.50
N ASP A 185 10.82 -17.88 -26.43
CA ASP A 185 9.45 -18.27 -26.14
C ASP A 185 9.41 -19.69 -25.53
N PRO A 186 8.83 -19.87 -24.34
CA PRO A 186 8.85 -21.16 -23.65
C PRO A 186 7.95 -22.21 -24.34
N VAL A 187 6.95 -21.83 -25.13
CA VAL A 187 6.11 -22.77 -25.89
C VAL A 187 6.89 -23.35 -27.07
N GLU A 188 7.62 -22.51 -27.81
CA GLU A 188 8.50 -22.94 -28.90
C GLU A 188 9.57 -23.91 -28.37
N VAL A 189 10.31 -23.49 -27.34
CA VAL A 189 11.36 -24.30 -26.71
C VAL A 189 10.79 -25.56 -26.08
N GLY A 190 9.61 -25.48 -25.45
CA GLY A 190 8.93 -26.64 -24.87
C GLY A 190 8.61 -27.71 -25.91
N ASN A 191 8.11 -27.32 -27.09
CA ASN A 191 7.87 -28.25 -28.19
C ASN A 191 9.16 -28.93 -28.69
N GLU A 192 10.25 -28.17 -28.82
CA GLU A 192 11.57 -28.70 -29.19
C GLU A 192 12.08 -29.72 -28.16
N MET A 193 12.00 -29.39 -26.88
CA MET A 193 12.49 -30.25 -25.78
C MET A 193 11.65 -31.51 -25.60
N VAL A 194 10.32 -31.43 -25.72
CA VAL A 194 9.47 -32.61 -25.70
C VAL A 194 9.83 -33.56 -26.84
N LYS A 195 10.04 -33.02 -28.05
CA LYS A 195 10.44 -33.84 -29.20
C LYS A 195 11.80 -34.51 -28.96
N ASP A 196 12.81 -33.74 -28.55
CA ASP A 196 14.16 -34.26 -28.30
C ASP A 196 14.19 -35.35 -27.20
N LEU A 197 13.47 -35.14 -26.09
CA LEU A 197 13.41 -36.12 -25.00
C LEU A 197 12.66 -37.39 -25.41
N LYS A 198 11.58 -37.28 -26.21
CA LYS A 198 10.90 -38.45 -26.79
C LYS A 198 11.82 -39.22 -27.74
N ASP A 199 12.58 -38.52 -28.59
CA ASP A 199 13.55 -39.14 -29.50
C ASP A 199 14.68 -39.86 -28.73
N LYS A 200 15.02 -39.37 -27.53
CA LYS A 200 15.95 -40.03 -26.58
C LYS A 200 15.31 -41.16 -25.76
N GLY A 201 14.01 -41.40 -25.94
CA GLY A 201 13.26 -42.50 -25.34
C GLY A 201 12.72 -42.21 -23.94
N ALA A 202 12.44 -40.94 -23.61
CA ALA A 202 11.77 -40.59 -22.36
C ALA A 202 10.37 -41.22 -22.28
N ASN A 203 10.08 -41.84 -21.14
CA ASN A 203 8.77 -42.40 -20.79
C ASN A 203 7.87 -41.38 -20.08
N LEU A 204 8.51 -40.46 -19.34
CA LEU A 204 7.89 -39.40 -18.56
C LEU A 204 8.63 -38.10 -18.85
N ILE A 205 7.92 -37.01 -19.13
CA ILE A 205 8.51 -35.70 -19.34
C ILE A 205 8.07 -34.73 -18.24
N VAL A 206 9.05 -34.25 -17.48
CA VAL A 206 8.91 -33.28 -16.40
C VAL A 206 9.52 -31.95 -16.83
N VAL A 207 8.82 -30.85 -16.59
CA VAL A 207 9.37 -29.50 -16.75
C VAL A 207 9.64 -28.91 -15.38
N LEU A 208 10.85 -28.41 -15.17
CA LEU A 208 11.17 -27.49 -14.08
C LEU A 208 10.95 -26.08 -14.63
N SER A 209 9.90 -25.41 -14.19
CA SER A 209 9.46 -24.13 -14.72
C SER A 209 9.57 -23.06 -13.66
N HIS A 210 9.98 -21.86 -14.07
CA HIS A 210 9.86 -20.65 -13.27
C HIS A 210 9.11 -19.59 -14.08
N LEU A 211 7.90 -19.94 -14.53
CA LEU A 211 7.05 -19.11 -15.38
C LEU A 211 5.84 -18.54 -14.62
N GLY A 212 5.41 -19.21 -13.55
CA GLY A 212 4.28 -18.80 -12.74
C GLY A 212 2.92 -19.07 -13.35
N LEU A 213 1.89 -18.76 -12.56
CA LEU A 213 0.47 -18.92 -12.89
C LEU A 213 -0.31 -17.59 -12.88
N ASP A 214 0.37 -16.48 -12.59
CA ASP A 214 -0.24 -15.16 -12.56
C ASP A 214 -0.55 -14.67 -13.98
N GLU A 215 -1.57 -13.82 -14.09
CA GLU A 215 -1.90 -13.15 -15.36
C GLU A 215 -0.87 -12.05 -15.65
N THR A 216 0.23 -12.41 -16.30
CA THR A 216 1.24 -11.47 -16.79
C THR A 216 1.30 -11.47 -18.32
N PRO A 217 1.96 -10.49 -18.96
CA PRO A 217 2.21 -10.54 -20.41
C PRO A 217 3.12 -11.70 -20.84
N ALA A 218 3.85 -12.32 -19.92
CA ALA A 218 4.69 -13.48 -20.21
C ALA A 218 3.85 -14.77 -20.30
N VAL A 219 4.42 -15.81 -20.90
CA VAL A 219 3.76 -17.12 -20.96
C VAL A 219 3.84 -17.80 -19.59
N SER A 220 2.68 -18.06 -18.99
CA SER A 220 2.51 -18.82 -17.76
C SER A 220 2.58 -20.34 -17.98
N SER A 221 2.77 -21.10 -16.91
CA SER A 221 2.85 -22.57 -16.95
C SER A 221 1.57 -23.26 -17.40
N ASP A 222 0.39 -22.68 -17.13
CA ASP A 222 -0.86 -23.23 -17.63
C ASP A 222 -1.08 -22.94 -19.12
N VAL A 223 -0.59 -21.80 -19.63
CA VAL A 223 -0.51 -21.56 -21.07
C VAL A 223 0.45 -22.55 -21.72
N LEU A 224 1.63 -22.78 -21.15
CA LEU A 224 2.59 -23.79 -21.62
C LEU A 224 1.94 -25.18 -21.70
N ALA A 225 1.33 -25.64 -20.59
CA ALA A 225 0.64 -26.94 -20.52
C ALA A 225 -0.48 -27.07 -21.57
N SER A 226 -1.20 -25.98 -21.86
CA SER A 226 -2.28 -26.00 -22.85
C SER A 226 -1.79 -26.04 -24.32
N ARG A 227 -0.54 -25.62 -24.58
CA ARG A 227 0.00 -25.44 -25.94
C ARG A 227 1.10 -26.42 -26.31
N VAL A 228 1.72 -27.10 -25.35
CA VAL A 228 2.80 -28.06 -25.58
C VAL A 228 2.33 -29.47 -25.23
N GLU A 229 2.03 -30.27 -26.24
CA GLU A 229 1.59 -31.65 -26.04
C GLU A 229 2.74 -32.59 -25.65
N GLY A 230 2.50 -33.44 -24.65
CA GLY A 230 3.45 -34.49 -24.23
C GLY A 230 4.31 -34.16 -23.02
N ILE A 231 4.04 -33.03 -22.36
CA ILE A 231 4.48 -32.80 -20.98
C ILE A 231 3.54 -33.56 -20.04
N ASP A 232 4.09 -34.33 -19.13
CA ASP A 232 3.30 -35.07 -18.14
C ASP A 232 3.15 -34.28 -16.82
N LEU A 233 4.23 -33.63 -16.38
CA LEU A 233 4.30 -32.88 -15.12
C LEU A 233 5.05 -31.56 -15.32
N ILE A 234 4.51 -30.47 -14.79
CA ILE A 234 5.23 -29.20 -14.62
C ILE A 234 5.38 -28.96 -13.11
N ILE A 235 6.63 -28.81 -12.67
CA ILE A 235 6.98 -28.34 -11.33
C ILE A 235 7.33 -26.87 -11.49
N ASP A 236 6.45 -25.99 -11.01
CA ASP A 236 6.52 -24.54 -11.24
C ASP A 236 6.92 -23.75 -10.00
N GLY A 237 7.30 -22.49 -10.19
CA GLY A 237 7.54 -21.47 -9.16
C GLY A 237 7.03 -20.09 -9.59
N HIS A 238 7.72 -19.02 -9.20
CA HIS A 238 7.52 -17.60 -9.57
C HIS A 238 6.31 -16.92 -8.93
N SER A 239 5.13 -17.51 -9.07
CA SER A 239 3.86 -16.90 -8.64
C SER A 239 3.50 -17.19 -7.17
N HIS A 240 4.36 -17.95 -6.46
CA HIS A 240 4.18 -18.39 -5.07
C HIS A 240 2.81 -19.05 -4.83
N THR A 241 2.27 -19.69 -5.88
CA THR A 241 0.90 -20.19 -5.88
C THR A 241 0.81 -21.49 -5.10
N LYS A 242 -0.04 -21.51 -4.07
CA LYS A 242 -0.30 -22.72 -3.31
C LYS A 242 -1.26 -23.66 -4.02
N LEU A 243 -0.80 -24.86 -4.39
CA LEU A 243 -1.60 -25.90 -5.04
C LEU A 243 -1.64 -27.20 -4.21
N ASP A 244 -2.57 -27.30 -3.26
CA ASP A 244 -2.67 -28.45 -2.32
C ASP A 244 -2.70 -29.83 -3.01
N ALA A 245 -3.32 -29.94 -4.19
CA ALA A 245 -3.43 -31.17 -4.98
C ALA A 245 -2.96 -31.01 -6.44
N GLY A 246 -2.23 -29.94 -6.75
CA GLY A 246 -1.88 -29.56 -8.13
C GLY A 246 -3.05 -28.99 -8.94
N LYS A 247 -2.74 -28.50 -10.16
CA LYS A 247 -3.69 -27.99 -11.16
C LYS A 247 -3.57 -28.82 -12.43
N GLN A 248 -4.64 -29.52 -12.81
CA GLN A 248 -4.66 -30.31 -14.05
C GLN A 248 -5.01 -29.42 -15.25
N VAL A 249 -4.16 -29.40 -16.28
CA VAL A 249 -4.41 -28.71 -17.56
C VAL A 249 -4.24 -29.71 -18.70
N GLY A 250 -5.35 -30.11 -19.32
CA GLY A 250 -5.32 -31.20 -20.29
C GLY A 250 -4.76 -32.48 -19.66
N LYS A 251 -3.69 -33.04 -20.24
CA LYS A 251 -3.00 -34.23 -19.70
C LYS A 251 -1.87 -33.90 -18.73
N THR A 252 -1.49 -32.63 -18.61
CA THR A 252 -0.37 -32.19 -17.81
C THR A 252 -0.83 -31.81 -16.41
N LEU A 253 -0.16 -32.35 -15.40
CA LEU A 253 -0.33 -31.91 -14.01
C LEU A 253 0.65 -30.79 -13.72
N ILE A 254 0.18 -29.69 -13.14
CA ILE A 254 1.02 -28.58 -12.68
C ILE A 254 1.05 -28.61 -11.15
N VAL A 255 2.24 -28.52 -10.56
CA VAL A 255 2.43 -28.48 -9.11
C VAL A 255 3.30 -27.29 -8.73
N GLN A 256 2.99 -26.69 -7.58
CA GLN A 256 3.70 -25.57 -6.98
C GLN A 256 3.35 -25.60 -5.48
N THR A 257 4.28 -25.21 -4.61
CA THR A 257 4.06 -25.32 -3.16
C THR A 257 3.38 -24.07 -2.60
N ASP A 258 4.09 -22.97 -2.64
CA ASP A 258 3.83 -21.64 -2.08
C ASP A 258 5.14 -20.88 -2.34
N GLY A 259 5.74 -20.28 -1.32
CA GLY A 259 7.13 -19.83 -1.34
C GLY A 259 7.72 -19.96 0.07
N HIS A 260 9.02 -19.75 0.20
CA HIS A 260 9.74 -19.71 1.47
C HIS A 260 9.68 -21.03 2.26
N ILE A 261 9.55 -22.16 1.56
CA ILE A 261 9.54 -23.50 2.13
C ILE A 261 8.50 -23.68 3.27
N LYS A 262 7.35 -23.01 3.14
CA LYS A 262 6.22 -23.15 4.06
C LYS A 262 5.47 -24.47 3.86
N SER A 263 5.68 -25.11 2.72
CA SER A 263 5.23 -26.47 2.44
C SER A 263 6.30 -27.23 1.65
N ILE A 264 6.34 -28.56 1.79
CA ILE A 264 7.16 -29.45 0.94
C ILE A 264 6.25 -30.10 -0.10
N GLY A 265 6.59 -29.96 -1.37
CA GLY A 265 5.84 -30.55 -2.48
C GLY A 265 6.14 -32.03 -2.64
N LYS A 266 5.12 -32.85 -2.89
CA LYS A 266 5.25 -34.29 -3.14
C LYS A 266 4.32 -34.74 -4.26
N VAL A 267 4.86 -35.45 -5.24
CA VAL A 267 4.12 -36.09 -6.34
C VAL A 267 4.43 -37.58 -6.37
N ASP A 268 3.42 -38.43 -6.19
CA ASP A 268 3.54 -39.88 -6.39
C ASP A 268 3.06 -40.25 -7.79
N LEU A 269 3.95 -40.84 -8.58
CA LEU A 269 3.74 -41.26 -9.95
C LEU A 269 3.77 -42.78 -10.05
N VAL A 270 2.87 -43.34 -10.87
CA VAL A 270 2.85 -44.76 -11.21
C VAL A 270 2.94 -44.90 -12.72
N LEU A 271 3.93 -45.64 -13.17
CA LEU A 271 4.07 -46.04 -14.56
C LEU A 271 3.87 -47.54 -14.70
N GLU A 272 3.10 -47.94 -15.70
CA GLU A 272 2.90 -49.33 -16.10
C GLU A 272 3.40 -49.50 -17.54
N ASP A 273 4.37 -50.39 -17.74
CA ASP A 273 5.04 -50.60 -19.03
C ASP A 273 5.57 -49.29 -19.64
N GLY A 274 6.12 -48.42 -18.79
CA GLY A 274 6.68 -47.13 -19.18
C GLY A 274 5.65 -46.06 -19.56
N LYS A 275 4.36 -46.25 -19.26
CA LYS A 275 3.30 -45.26 -19.46
C LYS A 275 2.76 -44.76 -18.13
N LEU A 276 2.62 -43.45 -17.97
CA LEU A 276 2.02 -42.85 -16.78
C LEU A 276 0.53 -43.24 -16.66
N THR A 277 0.17 -43.91 -15.56
CA THR A 277 -1.21 -44.31 -15.25
C THR A 277 -1.81 -43.58 -14.07
N SER A 278 -0.97 -43.03 -13.17
CA SER A 278 -1.42 -42.23 -12.03
C SER A 278 -0.37 -41.16 -11.70
N ALA A 279 -0.85 -39.94 -11.44
CA ALA A 279 -0.07 -38.86 -10.82
C ALA A 279 -0.90 -38.24 -9.70
N LYS A 280 -0.37 -38.22 -8.48
CA LYS A 280 -1.04 -37.66 -7.31
C LYS A 280 -0.12 -36.66 -6.62
N ALA A 281 -0.52 -35.38 -6.63
CA ALA A 281 0.18 -34.32 -5.92
C ALA A 281 -0.40 -34.10 -4.53
N SER A 282 0.46 -33.69 -3.61
CA SER A 282 0.12 -33.30 -2.25
C SER A 282 1.17 -32.32 -1.71
N LEU A 283 0.77 -31.46 -0.79
CA LEU A 283 1.69 -30.66 0.00
C LEU A 283 1.79 -31.21 1.42
N LEU A 284 3.01 -31.22 1.96
CA LEU A 284 3.24 -31.38 3.39
C LEU A 284 3.44 -29.99 4.02
N PRO A 285 2.42 -29.40 4.66
CA PRO A 285 2.47 -28.04 5.15
C PRO A 285 3.32 -27.91 6.42
N TYR A 286 3.78 -26.70 6.70
CA TYR A 286 4.58 -26.35 7.88
C TYR A 286 4.05 -26.95 9.18
N GLU A 287 2.76 -26.76 9.48
CA GLU A 287 2.15 -27.20 10.74
C GLU A 287 2.24 -28.71 10.98
N THR A 288 2.29 -29.51 9.91
CA THR A 288 2.46 -30.97 10.00
C THR A 288 3.94 -31.35 9.98
N ALA A 289 4.70 -30.80 9.03
CA ALA A 289 6.12 -31.14 8.86
C ALA A 289 7.00 -30.75 10.05
N LYS A 290 6.70 -29.64 10.75
CA LYS A 290 7.54 -29.15 11.86
C LYS A 290 7.64 -30.18 13.00
N ASP A 291 6.56 -30.92 13.24
CA ASP A 291 6.41 -31.89 14.31
C ASP A 291 6.73 -33.32 13.84
N ASP A 292 6.33 -33.68 12.62
CA ASP A 292 6.51 -35.03 12.07
C ASP A 292 7.93 -35.29 11.55
N LEU A 293 8.66 -34.24 11.16
CA LEU A 293 10.01 -34.35 10.60
C LEU A 293 11.03 -33.73 11.53
N LYS A 294 12.01 -34.55 11.94
CA LYS A 294 13.22 -34.07 12.60
C LYS A 294 14.12 -33.37 11.58
N GLU A 295 14.93 -32.45 12.06
CA GLU A 295 15.98 -31.82 11.25
C GLU A 295 17.14 -32.78 11.04
N ASP A 296 17.64 -32.87 9.80
CA ASP A 296 18.86 -33.59 9.48
C ASP A 296 20.08 -32.92 10.14
N GLU A 297 20.79 -33.67 11.00
CA GLU A 297 21.93 -33.16 11.76
C GLU A 297 23.10 -32.70 10.87
N GLY A 298 23.26 -33.30 9.69
CA GLY A 298 24.31 -32.93 8.74
C GLY A 298 24.07 -31.54 8.14
N ILE A 299 22.85 -31.28 7.66
CA ILE A 299 22.46 -29.97 7.17
C ILE A 299 22.48 -28.92 8.28
N LEU A 300 22.00 -29.24 9.49
CA LEU A 300 22.06 -28.31 10.62
C LEU A 300 23.50 -27.87 10.91
N LYS A 301 24.41 -28.83 11.02
CA LYS A 301 25.82 -28.54 11.26
C LYS A 301 26.44 -27.69 10.14
N LEU A 302 26.14 -28.00 8.88
CA LEU A 302 26.60 -27.21 7.74
C LEU A 302 26.08 -25.76 7.80
N ILE A 303 24.82 -25.56 8.17
CA ILE A 303 24.24 -24.23 8.33
C ILE A 303 24.93 -23.46 9.47
N GLU A 304 25.24 -24.12 10.59
CA GLU A 304 25.98 -23.52 11.70
C GLU A 304 27.40 -23.10 11.28
N GLU A 305 28.11 -23.97 10.54
CA GLU A 305 29.43 -23.67 9.98
C GLU A 305 29.37 -22.45 9.03
N ILE A 306 28.39 -22.43 8.12
CA ILE A 306 28.14 -21.29 7.23
C ILE A 306 27.84 -20.00 8.01
N LYS A 307 27.02 -20.07 9.06
CA LYS A 307 26.70 -18.91 9.91
C LYS A 307 27.95 -18.37 10.58
N GLU A 308 28.84 -19.23 11.06
CA GLU A 308 30.12 -18.83 11.65
C GLU A 308 31.07 -18.21 10.61
N GLU A 309 31.20 -18.81 9.42
CA GLU A 309 31.99 -18.25 8.31
C GLU A 309 31.47 -16.86 7.89
N ASN A 310 30.15 -16.71 7.81
CA ASN A 310 29.51 -15.47 7.42
C ASN A 310 29.73 -14.34 8.44
N LYS A 311 29.95 -14.62 9.73
CA LYS A 311 30.23 -13.56 10.72
C LYS A 311 31.40 -12.69 10.30
N GLN A 312 32.44 -13.28 9.71
CA GLN A 312 33.58 -12.51 9.22
C GLN A 312 33.18 -11.58 8.06
N MET A 313 32.31 -12.07 7.18
CA MET A 313 31.82 -11.32 6.02
C MET A 313 30.79 -10.25 6.40
N THR A 314 29.92 -10.49 7.37
CA THR A 314 28.92 -9.53 7.85
C THR A 314 29.52 -8.45 8.74
N SER A 315 30.66 -8.73 9.37
CA SER A 315 31.44 -7.76 10.16
C SER A 315 32.06 -6.66 9.30
N ARG A 316 32.03 -6.78 7.97
CA ARG A 316 32.57 -5.74 7.08
C ARG A 316 31.79 -4.44 7.24
N VAL A 317 32.53 -3.34 7.29
CA VAL A 317 31.98 -1.99 7.31
C VAL A 317 31.42 -1.63 5.93
N VAL A 318 30.15 -1.23 5.88
CA VAL A 318 29.44 -0.77 4.67
C VAL A 318 29.25 0.75 4.64
N GLY A 319 29.69 1.45 5.67
CA GLY A 319 29.69 2.91 5.75
C GLY A 319 29.90 3.36 7.20
N LYS A 320 29.78 4.66 7.45
CA LYS A 320 29.80 5.23 8.80
C LYS A 320 28.60 6.14 9.04
N THR A 321 28.19 6.28 10.29
CA THR A 321 27.20 7.27 10.71
C THR A 321 27.71 8.08 11.89
N ASP A 322 27.57 9.40 11.85
CA ASP A 322 28.01 10.29 12.94
C ASP A 322 27.01 10.31 14.12
N VAL A 323 25.81 9.76 13.90
CA VAL A 323 24.70 9.79 14.85
C VAL A 323 24.12 8.39 15.02
N LEU A 324 23.47 8.14 16.17
CA LEU A 324 22.61 6.98 16.35
C LEU A 324 21.47 7.05 15.33
N LEU A 325 21.26 5.96 14.59
CA LEU A 325 20.11 5.81 13.70
C LEU A 325 18.99 5.11 14.49
N ASP A 326 17.93 5.85 14.77
CA ASP A 326 16.81 5.44 15.63
C ASP A 326 15.85 4.50 14.88
N GLY A 327 15.97 3.21 15.19
CA GLY A 327 15.13 2.11 14.74
C GLY A 327 14.25 1.56 15.86
N THR A 328 14.14 2.25 16.99
CA THR A 328 13.37 1.81 18.15
C THR A 328 11.91 1.68 17.79
N ARG A 329 11.31 0.52 18.14
CA ARG A 329 9.94 0.14 17.76
C ARG A 329 8.92 1.23 18.06
N GLU A 330 8.98 1.82 19.25
CA GLU A 330 8.05 2.83 19.72
C GLU A 330 8.19 4.12 18.91
N ASN A 331 9.37 4.42 18.39
CA ASN A 331 9.66 5.63 17.63
C ASN A 331 9.27 5.46 16.16
N VAL A 332 9.82 4.44 15.47
CA VAL A 332 9.58 4.21 14.03
C VAL A 332 8.11 3.97 13.69
N ARG A 333 7.29 3.68 14.70
CA ARG A 333 5.85 3.41 14.57
C ARG A 333 4.92 4.53 15.04
N THR A 334 5.46 5.64 15.53
CA THR A 334 4.64 6.75 16.04
C THR A 334 5.14 8.13 15.63
N LYS A 335 6.38 8.26 15.18
CA LYS A 335 6.98 9.53 14.75
C LYS A 335 8.02 9.33 13.67
N GLU A 336 8.43 10.43 13.05
CA GLU A 336 9.59 10.48 12.17
C GLU A 336 10.87 10.05 12.90
N THR A 337 11.68 9.20 12.27
CA THR A 337 13.03 8.88 12.75
C THR A 337 14.07 9.10 11.67
N ASN A 338 15.32 9.37 12.09
CA ASN A 338 16.42 9.58 11.16
C ASN A 338 16.81 8.30 10.39
N LEU A 339 16.63 7.10 10.98
CA LEU A 339 16.79 5.83 10.24
C LEU A 339 15.67 5.66 9.21
N GLY A 340 14.43 5.99 9.58
CA GLY A 340 13.29 5.99 8.66
C GLY A 340 13.52 6.91 7.46
N ASN A 341 13.98 8.14 7.71
CA ASN A 341 14.35 9.09 6.66
C ASN A 341 15.46 8.57 5.76
N LEU A 342 16.56 8.07 6.35
CA LEU A 342 17.70 7.55 5.61
C LEU A 342 17.28 6.39 4.68
N THR A 343 16.46 5.47 5.18
CA THR A 343 15.97 4.34 4.38
C THR A 343 15.05 4.80 3.26
N ALA A 344 14.08 5.67 3.55
CA ALA A 344 13.19 6.19 2.52
C ALA A 344 13.95 7.00 1.45
N ASP A 345 15.00 7.73 1.85
CA ASP A 345 15.90 8.44 0.93
C ASP A 345 16.67 7.47 0.04
N ALA A 346 17.23 6.40 0.61
CA ALA A 346 17.94 5.39 -0.13
C ALA A 346 17.03 4.70 -1.17
N ILE A 347 15.79 4.34 -0.78
CA ILE A 347 14.78 3.78 -1.70
C ILE A 347 14.47 4.78 -2.82
N ARG A 348 14.20 6.05 -2.48
CA ARG A 348 13.83 7.07 -3.46
C ARG A 348 14.97 7.36 -4.45
N GLU A 349 16.20 7.52 -3.97
CA GLU A 349 17.38 7.77 -4.81
C GLU A 349 17.66 6.57 -5.73
N HIS A 350 17.55 5.34 -5.22
CA HIS A 350 17.80 4.12 -5.99
C HIS A 350 16.75 3.88 -7.08
N THR A 351 15.48 4.14 -6.79
CA THR A 351 14.37 3.88 -7.70
C THR A 351 14.13 5.02 -8.71
N GLY A 352 14.48 6.25 -8.33
CA GLY A 352 14.17 7.47 -9.09
C GLY A 352 12.73 7.95 -8.89
N ALA A 353 12.07 7.57 -7.79
CA ALA A 353 10.68 7.91 -7.49
C ALA A 353 10.47 9.38 -7.07
N ASP A 354 9.25 9.89 -7.26
CA ASP A 354 8.86 11.22 -6.80
C ASP A 354 8.72 11.25 -5.27
N PHE A 355 8.06 10.23 -4.73
CA PHE A 355 7.80 10.01 -3.31
C PHE A 355 8.12 8.56 -2.95
N ALA A 356 8.68 8.33 -1.76
CA ALA A 356 8.93 6.99 -1.27
C ALA A 356 8.50 6.84 0.19
N PHE A 357 8.06 5.65 0.58
CA PHE A 357 7.84 5.33 1.97
C PHE A 357 8.10 3.86 2.29
N THR A 358 8.45 3.59 3.55
CA THR A 358 8.47 2.24 4.12
C THR A 358 7.72 2.24 5.44
N ASN A 359 7.06 1.14 5.77
CA ASN A 359 6.37 0.97 7.05
C ASN A 359 7.40 0.78 8.19
N GLY A 360 7.15 1.41 9.34
CA GLY A 360 8.01 1.32 10.54
C GLY A 360 8.11 -0.11 11.09
N GLY A 361 7.13 -0.96 10.80
CA GLY A 361 7.16 -2.39 11.06
C GLY A 361 8.31 -3.12 10.37
N GLY A 362 8.81 -2.60 9.24
CA GLY A 362 9.97 -3.12 8.53
C GLY A 362 11.32 -2.78 9.16
N ILE A 363 11.38 -1.77 10.04
CA ILE A 363 12.60 -1.33 10.75
C ILE A 363 12.62 -1.95 12.15
N ARG A 364 13.64 -2.75 12.46
CA ARG A 364 13.61 -3.70 13.59
C ARG A 364 14.62 -3.43 14.69
N SER A 365 15.62 -2.61 14.44
CA SER A 365 16.68 -2.30 15.39
C SER A 365 17.35 -0.97 15.07
N ASP A 366 17.95 -0.37 16.09
CA ASP A 366 18.81 0.81 15.94
C ASP A 366 20.14 0.45 15.26
N ILE A 367 20.82 1.46 14.72
CA ILE A 367 22.22 1.33 14.28
C ILE A 367 23.05 2.36 15.03
N GLY A 368 24.04 1.89 15.78
CA GLY A 368 24.93 2.72 16.59
C GLY A 368 25.76 3.71 15.76
N ALA A 369 26.16 4.81 16.39
CA ALA A 369 27.13 5.75 15.81
C ALA A 369 28.49 5.09 15.59
N GLY A 370 29.20 5.50 14.53
CA GLY A 370 30.50 4.97 14.14
C GLY A 370 30.42 4.11 12.88
N ASP A 371 31.19 3.03 12.87
CA ASP A 371 31.24 2.09 11.75
C ASP A 371 29.94 1.30 11.66
N VAL A 372 29.28 1.33 10.50
CA VAL A 372 28.09 0.54 10.24
C VAL A 372 28.48 -0.72 9.48
N THR A 373 28.24 -1.88 10.09
CA THR A 373 28.50 -3.18 9.48
C THR A 373 27.32 -3.67 8.67
N LEU A 374 27.56 -4.61 7.75
CA LEU A 374 26.47 -5.29 7.05
C LEU A 374 25.56 -6.02 8.04
N GLU A 375 26.11 -6.62 9.09
CA GLU A 375 25.33 -7.20 10.19
C GLU A 375 24.36 -6.19 10.83
N GLY A 376 24.82 -4.96 11.09
CA GLY A 376 23.96 -3.92 11.65
C GLY A 376 22.77 -3.59 10.74
N ILE A 377 23.01 -3.49 9.43
CA ILE A 377 21.94 -3.26 8.44
C ILE A 377 20.97 -4.43 8.38
N LEU A 378 21.48 -5.66 8.32
CA LEU A 378 20.64 -6.86 8.26
C LEU A 378 19.86 -7.10 9.56
N THR A 379 20.39 -6.64 10.70
CA THR A 379 19.68 -6.65 11.98
C THR A 379 18.54 -5.64 11.99
N ALA A 380 18.76 -4.45 11.43
CA ALA A 380 17.74 -3.41 11.32
C ALA A 380 16.67 -3.74 10.25
N PHE A 381 17.06 -4.43 9.17
CA PHE A 381 16.20 -4.83 8.05
C PHE A 381 16.29 -6.35 7.80
N PRO A 382 15.75 -7.18 8.72
CA PRO A 382 15.91 -8.64 8.66
C PRO A 382 14.97 -9.30 7.66
N PHE A 383 13.95 -8.58 7.18
CA PHE A 383 13.06 -9.06 6.15
C PHE A 383 13.71 -8.88 4.78
N THR A 384 13.48 -9.85 3.90
CA THR A 384 14.06 -9.87 2.56
C THR A 384 13.14 -9.12 1.59
N ASN A 385 12.58 -8.01 2.05
CA ASN A 385 11.71 -7.17 1.25
C ASN A 385 12.55 -6.44 0.21
N TYR A 386 12.03 -6.32 -1.00
CA TYR A 386 12.63 -5.55 -2.07
C TYR A 386 11.85 -4.27 -2.34
N ALA A 387 12.55 -3.26 -2.85
CA ALA A 387 11.90 -2.03 -3.24
C ALA A 387 11.06 -2.25 -4.52
N VAL A 388 9.88 -1.65 -4.55
CA VAL A 388 8.98 -1.67 -5.70
C VAL A 388 8.59 -0.24 -6.04
N MET A 389 8.39 0.03 -7.32
CA MET A 389 7.88 1.33 -7.80
C MET A 389 6.61 1.13 -8.62
N VAL A 390 5.59 1.91 -8.31
CA VAL A 390 4.30 1.96 -9.01
C VAL A 390 3.98 3.40 -9.41
N GLU A 391 3.28 3.58 -10.53
CA GLU A 391 2.71 4.88 -10.90
C GLU A 391 1.26 4.96 -10.42
N VAL A 392 0.98 5.89 -9.50
CA VAL A 392 -0.33 5.98 -8.83
C VAL A 392 -0.82 7.44 -8.76
N PRO A 393 -2.15 7.67 -8.76
CA PRO A 393 -2.68 9.01 -8.57
C PRO A 393 -2.47 9.48 -7.12
N GLY A 394 -2.30 10.79 -6.92
CA GLY A 394 -2.07 11.38 -5.59
C GLY A 394 -3.11 11.00 -4.54
N LYS A 395 -4.37 10.77 -4.93
CA LYS A 395 -5.44 10.27 -4.05
C LYS A 395 -5.10 8.92 -3.39
N LEU A 396 -4.40 8.02 -4.09
CA LEU A 396 -4.01 6.72 -3.54
C LEU A 396 -2.88 6.88 -2.52
N ILE A 397 -1.97 7.84 -2.75
CA ILE A 397 -0.92 8.20 -1.78
C ILE A 397 -1.55 8.80 -0.51
N LEU A 398 -2.54 9.69 -0.67
CA LEU A 398 -3.29 10.26 0.46
C LEU A 398 -3.96 9.15 1.28
N GLU A 399 -4.68 8.25 0.60
CA GLU A 399 -5.35 7.11 1.24
C GLU A 399 -4.37 6.23 2.01
N ALA A 400 -3.23 5.89 1.40
CA ALA A 400 -2.18 5.10 2.04
C ALA A 400 -1.61 5.80 3.29
N MET A 401 -1.29 7.10 3.21
CA MET A 401 -0.73 7.83 4.35
C MET A 401 -1.75 8.01 5.47
N GLU A 402 -3.02 8.31 5.15
CA GLU A 402 -4.11 8.34 6.14
C GLU A 402 -4.26 6.99 6.85
N TYR A 403 -4.21 5.90 6.09
CA TYR A 403 -4.28 4.54 6.64
C TYR A 403 -3.10 4.22 7.56
N GLY A 404 -1.88 4.59 7.15
CA GLY A 404 -0.67 4.36 7.93
C GLY A 404 -0.68 5.01 9.32
N ILE A 405 -1.36 6.16 9.46
CA ILE A 405 -1.42 6.90 10.74
C ILE A 405 -2.72 6.67 11.54
N ASP A 406 -3.67 5.86 11.05
CA ASP A 406 -5.01 5.80 11.61
C ASP A 406 -5.07 5.15 13.01
N GLU A 407 -4.07 4.34 13.37
CA GLU A 407 -3.92 3.68 14.67
C GLU A 407 -3.12 4.51 15.68
N TYR A 408 -2.49 5.61 15.27
CA TYR A 408 -1.81 6.52 16.20
C TYR A 408 -2.76 6.94 17.35
N PRO A 409 -2.30 6.93 18.62
CA PRO A 409 -0.92 6.79 19.08
C PRO A 409 -0.41 5.35 19.29
N GLU A 410 -1.16 4.32 18.90
CA GLU A 410 -0.68 2.94 19.00
C GLU A 410 0.52 2.70 18.09
N ALA A 411 1.52 1.93 18.56
CA ALA A 411 2.74 1.61 17.83
C ALA A 411 2.51 0.51 16.78
N ALA A 412 1.62 0.79 15.83
CA ALA A 412 1.25 -0.08 14.73
C ALA A 412 2.38 -0.19 13.69
N GLY A 413 2.62 -1.39 13.15
CA GLY A 413 3.68 -1.62 12.16
C GLY A 413 3.52 -0.78 10.89
N LYS A 414 2.28 -0.46 10.53
CA LYS A 414 1.92 0.24 9.31
C LYS A 414 2.31 1.73 9.26
N PHE A 415 2.74 2.35 10.35
CA PHE A 415 3.11 3.77 10.37
C PHE A 415 4.21 4.08 9.33
N PRO A 416 4.04 5.11 8.48
CA PRO A 416 4.97 5.35 7.37
C PRO A 416 6.21 6.14 7.81
N GLN A 417 7.37 5.81 7.25
CA GLN A 417 8.57 6.66 7.21
C GLN A 417 8.78 7.08 5.75
N ILE A 418 8.97 8.37 5.46
CA ILE A 418 8.78 8.93 4.11
C ILE A 418 10.01 9.68 3.57
N SER A 419 10.06 9.83 2.24
CA SER A 419 11.02 10.67 1.50
C SER A 419 10.37 11.32 0.28
N GLY A 420 10.87 12.49 -0.12
CA GLY A 420 10.35 13.25 -1.26
C GLY A 420 9.10 14.09 -0.97
N GLY A 421 8.64 14.10 0.28
CA GLY A 421 7.47 14.86 0.72
C GLY A 421 7.44 15.06 2.22
N SER A 422 6.40 15.76 2.68
CA SER A 422 6.12 16.03 4.09
C SER A 422 4.62 16.11 4.32
N PHE A 423 4.15 15.78 5.52
CA PHE A 423 2.76 16.06 5.91
C PHE A 423 2.66 16.36 7.42
N LYS A 424 1.58 17.04 7.77
CA LYS A 424 1.13 17.20 9.16
C LYS A 424 -0.10 16.36 9.40
N PHE A 425 -0.32 15.93 10.64
CA PHE A 425 -1.53 15.23 10.99
C PHE A 425 -2.07 15.56 12.37
N ASP A 426 -3.39 15.64 12.45
CA ASP A 426 -4.12 15.90 13.68
C ASP A 426 -4.88 14.63 14.11
N PRO A 427 -4.43 13.95 15.18
CA PRO A 427 -5.06 12.73 15.64
C PRO A 427 -6.47 12.94 16.21
N LYS A 428 -6.89 14.18 16.47
CA LYS A 428 -8.25 14.52 16.92
C LYS A 428 -9.28 14.48 15.79
N GLN A 429 -8.85 14.54 14.53
CA GLN A 429 -9.75 14.46 13.38
C GLN A 429 -10.23 13.01 13.15
N GLU A 430 -11.34 12.88 12.44
CA GLU A 430 -11.85 11.59 11.98
C GLU A 430 -10.78 10.82 11.18
N LYS A 431 -10.68 9.50 11.38
CA LYS A 431 -9.81 8.64 10.57
C LYS A 431 -10.10 8.85 9.07
N GLY A 432 -9.05 8.96 8.27
CA GLY A 432 -9.17 9.29 6.84
C GLY A 432 -9.26 10.79 6.55
N LYS A 433 -9.21 11.66 7.57
CA LYS A 433 -9.20 13.12 7.43
C LYS A 433 -8.18 13.79 8.36
N ARG A 434 -7.18 13.04 8.83
CA ARG A 434 -6.18 13.51 9.80
C ARG A 434 -5.08 14.32 9.13
N LEU A 435 -4.74 14.01 7.88
CA LEU A 435 -3.67 14.66 7.14
C LEU A 435 -4.04 16.08 6.69
N TYR A 436 -3.04 16.96 6.72
CA TYR A 436 -3.08 18.28 6.12
C TYR A 436 -1.65 18.74 5.80
N ASP A 437 -1.51 19.80 5.01
CA ASP A 437 -0.19 20.31 4.58
C ASP A 437 0.68 19.22 3.93
N PHE A 438 0.04 18.33 3.14
CA PHE A 438 0.72 17.23 2.47
C PHE A 438 1.37 17.74 1.18
N MET A 439 2.70 17.73 1.18
CA MET A 439 3.56 18.16 0.09
C MET A 439 4.31 16.99 -0.54
N ILE A 440 4.44 16.98 -1.87
CA ILE A 440 5.37 16.14 -2.63
C ILE A 440 6.22 17.02 -3.54
N GLY A 441 7.54 16.89 -3.46
CA GLY A 441 8.48 17.72 -4.23
C GLY A 441 8.36 19.21 -3.93
N GLY A 442 7.99 19.57 -2.70
CA GLY A 442 7.79 20.95 -2.25
C GLY A 442 6.51 21.62 -2.75
N LYS A 443 5.59 20.87 -3.37
CA LYS A 443 4.28 21.36 -3.83
C LYS A 443 3.15 20.60 -3.12
N PRO A 444 1.98 21.23 -2.90
CA PRO A 444 0.82 20.53 -2.38
C PRO A 444 0.49 19.30 -3.22
N LEU A 445 0.06 18.23 -2.56
CA LEU A 445 -0.40 17.01 -3.21
C LEU A 445 -1.57 17.31 -4.16
N GLU A 446 -1.42 16.94 -5.43
CA GLU A 446 -2.47 17.04 -6.43
C GLU A 446 -3.15 15.67 -6.58
N LEU A 447 -4.43 15.55 -6.21
CA LEU A 447 -5.09 14.24 -6.05
C LEU A 447 -5.18 13.41 -7.35
N ASP A 448 -5.35 14.07 -8.50
CA ASP A 448 -5.51 13.40 -9.80
C ASP A 448 -4.20 13.29 -10.59
N LYS A 449 -3.10 13.87 -10.08
CA LYS A 449 -1.80 13.77 -10.72
C LYS A 449 -1.19 12.39 -10.45
N MET A 450 -0.59 11.80 -11.48
CA MET A 450 0.19 10.57 -11.36
C MET A 450 1.57 10.86 -10.77
N TYR A 451 1.97 10.07 -9.79
CA TYR A 451 3.28 10.13 -9.14
C TYR A 451 3.96 8.76 -9.22
N LYS A 452 5.29 8.76 -9.38
CA LYS A 452 6.11 7.57 -9.14
C LYS A 452 6.27 7.38 -7.64
N LEU A 453 5.63 6.35 -7.12
CA LEU A 453 5.66 5.98 -5.71
C LEU A 453 6.59 4.77 -5.55
N ALA A 454 7.60 4.88 -4.69
CA ALA A 454 8.40 3.74 -4.26
C ALA A 454 8.04 3.26 -2.85
N THR A 455 7.90 1.97 -2.67
CA THR A 455 7.72 1.32 -1.36
C THR A 455 8.39 -0.05 -1.36
N ASN A 456 7.93 -0.99 -0.54
CA ASN A 456 8.40 -2.37 -0.54
C ASN A 456 7.31 -3.36 -0.98
N ASP A 457 7.73 -4.52 -1.47
CA ASP A 457 6.88 -5.61 -1.99
C ASP A 457 5.77 -6.02 -1.01
N PHE A 458 6.11 -6.16 0.28
CA PHE A 458 5.12 -6.48 1.31
C PHE A 458 3.98 -5.46 1.35
N ILE A 459 4.26 -4.16 1.27
CA ILE A 459 3.24 -3.12 1.26
C ILE A 459 2.46 -3.10 -0.05
N GLN A 460 3.13 -3.32 -1.19
CA GLN A 460 2.49 -3.28 -2.51
C GLN A 460 1.43 -4.38 -2.66
N VAL A 461 1.65 -5.57 -2.11
CA VAL A 461 0.65 -6.65 -2.11
C VAL A 461 -0.42 -6.51 -1.01
N GLY A 462 -0.47 -5.38 -0.31
CA GLY A 462 -1.44 -5.06 0.74
C GLY A 462 -1.06 -5.51 2.15
N GLY A 463 0.21 -5.86 2.37
CA GLY A 463 0.75 -6.13 3.70
C GLY A 463 0.53 -4.95 4.65
N ASP A 464 0.47 -5.24 5.96
CA ASP A 464 0.09 -4.29 7.01
C ASP A 464 -1.30 -3.64 6.80
N GLY A 465 -2.10 -4.17 5.86
CA GLY A 465 -3.45 -3.72 5.53
C GLY A 465 -3.51 -2.59 4.52
N TYR A 466 -2.42 -2.31 3.80
CA TYR A 466 -2.35 -1.37 2.68
C TYR A 466 -3.06 -1.91 1.41
N GLU A 467 -4.29 -2.39 1.58
CA GLU A 467 -5.11 -3.07 0.57
C GLU A 467 -5.33 -2.26 -0.71
N MET A 468 -5.28 -0.93 -0.62
CA MET A 468 -5.42 -0.02 -1.76
C MET A 468 -4.36 -0.26 -2.86
N PHE A 469 -3.18 -0.79 -2.51
CA PHE A 469 -2.14 -1.13 -3.49
C PHE A 469 -2.36 -2.45 -4.22
N LYS A 470 -3.25 -3.35 -3.76
CA LYS A 470 -3.55 -4.59 -4.50
C LYS A 470 -4.14 -4.35 -5.89
N SER A 471 -4.71 -3.17 -6.10
CA SER A 471 -5.24 -2.74 -7.40
C SER A 471 -4.15 -2.23 -8.37
N THR A 472 -2.92 -2.03 -7.88
CA THR A 472 -1.80 -1.64 -8.73
C THR A 472 -1.28 -2.85 -9.50
N SER A 473 -1.14 -2.71 -10.81
CA SER A 473 -0.61 -3.76 -11.68
C SER A 473 0.85 -3.47 -12.05
N ASP A 474 1.60 -4.54 -12.33
CA ASP A 474 2.97 -4.49 -12.89
C ASP A 474 3.96 -3.59 -12.12
N PRO A 475 4.15 -3.77 -10.79
CA PRO A 475 5.16 -3.00 -10.06
C PRO A 475 6.54 -3.26 -10.65
N LYS A 476 7.34 -2.20 -10.81
CA LYS A 476 8.74 -2.37 -11.15
C LYS A 476 9.52 -2.75 -9.90
N GLU A 477 10.12 -3.93 -9.91
CA GLU A 477 10.91 -4.48 -8.81
C GLU A 477 12.37 -3.99 -8.87
N TYR A 478 12.99 -3.83 -7.70
CA TYR A 478 14.36 -3.37 -7.51
C TYR A 478 15.09 -4.29 -6.51
N ALA A 479 16.25 -3.87 -6.01
CA ALA A 479 17.02 -4.63 -5.04
C ALA A 479 16.36 -4.66 -3.64
N LEU A 480 16.88 -5.52 -2.76
CA LEU A 480 16.48 -5.60 -1.36
C LEU A 480 16.68 -4.27 -0.65
N LEU A 481 15.79 -3.95 0.31
CA LEU A 481 15.92 -2.72 1.10
C LEU A 481 17.26 -2.64 1.84
N SER A 482 17.75 -3.78 2.35
CA SER A 482 19.04 -3.89 3.03
C SER A 482 20.23 -3.67 2.10
N ASP A 483 20.15 -4.15 0.86
CA ASP A 483 21.17 -3.92 -0.16
C ASP A 483 21.15 -2.46 -0.63
N ILE A 484 19.96 -1.89 -0.87
CA ILE A 484 19.78 -0.48 -1.22
C ILE A 484 20.39 0.43 -0.14
N LEU A 485 20.09 0.18 1.14
CA LEU A 485 20.65 0.97 2.23
C LEU A 485 22.16 0.76 2.37
N SER A 486 22.64 -0.48 2.23
CA SER A 486 24.08 -0.78 2.25
C SER A 486 24.83 -0.04 1.14
N ASP A 487 24.31 -0.07 -0.08
CA ASP A 487 24.93 0.59 -1.24
C ASP A 487 24.84 2.11 -1.13
N TYR A 488 23.73 2.65 -0.61
CA TYR A 488 23.59 4.06 -0.30
C TYR A 488 24.67 4.52 0.68
N MET A 489 24.85 3.81 1.80
CA MET A 489 25.89 4.16 2.77
C MET A 489 27.31 3.99 2.21
N LYS A 490 27.58 2.94 1.42
CA LYS A 490 28.88 2.79 0.74
C LYS A 490 29.17 3.98 -0.17
N ALA A 491 28.15 4.41 -0.93
CA ALA A 491 28.28 5.52 -1.86
C ALA A 491 28.49 6.87 -1.15
N LYS A 492 27.80 7.12 -0.02
CA LYS A 492 27.97 8.35 0.76
C LYS A 492 29.19 8.32 1.69
N ALA A 493 29.76 7.14 1.96
CA ALA A 493 30.82 6.83 2.92
C ALA A 493 30.48 7.14 4.39
N THR A 494 30.09 8.37 4.71
CA THR A 494 29.61 8.80 6.03
C THR A 494 28.26 9.50 5.90
N VAL A 495 27.30 9.13 6.74
CA VAL A 495 25.98 9.78 6.81
C VAL A 495 25.73 10.41 8.18
N SER A 496 24.89 11.44 8.22
CA SER A 496 24.48 12.10 9.48
C SER A 496 23.02 12.54 9.37
N PRO A 497 22.07 11.59 9.17
CA PRO A 497 20.67 11.92 8.92
C PRO A 497 20.03 12.51 10.17
N LYS A 498 19.08 13.42 9.95
CA LYS A 498 18.33 14.11 11.00
C LYS A 498 16.83 13.89 10.80
N VAL A 499 16.07 14.21 11.84
CA VAL A 499 14.63 14.48 11.72
C VAL A 499 14.49 15.84 11.03
N GLU A 500 13.67 15.92 9.99
CA GLU A 500 13.55 17.05 9.07
C GLU A 500 12.11 17.60 8.99
N ASP A 501 11.26 17.22 9.96
CA ASP A 501 9.84 17.58 10.01
C ASP A 501 9.06 17.10 8.78
N ARG A 502 9.43 15.93 8.23
CA ARG A 502 8.68 15.22 7.19
C ARG A 502 7.32 14.74 7.72
N ILE A 503 7.25 14.34 8.99
CA ILE A 503 6.01 13.84 9.62
C ILE A 503 5.80 14.56 10.95
N VAL A 504 4.79 15.43 11.02
CA VAL A 504 4.56 16.26 12.21
C VAL A 504 3.16 16.02 12.79
N VAL A 505 3.09 15.69 14.07
CA VAL A 505 1.84 15.67 14.84
C VAL A 505 1.51 17.10 15.25
N ALA A 506 0.41 17.65 14.74
CA ALA A 506 -0.02 19.00 15.08
C ALA A 506 -1.52 19.16 14.87
N GLU A 507 -2.18 19.95 15.73
CA GLU A 507 -3.59 20.28 15.58
C GLU A 507 -3.83 20.94 14.23
N LYS A 508 -4.85 20.47 13.49
CA LYS A 508 -5.19 21.04 12.21
C LYS A 508 -5.72 22.45 12.47
N PRO A 509 -5.10 23.50 11.90
CA PRO A 509 -5.62 24.85 12.08
C PRO A 509 -7.08 24.87 11.68
N VAL A 510 -7.94 25.37 12.56
CA VAL A 510 -9.32 25.66 12.20
C VAL A 510 -9.24 26.67 11.06
N GLU A 511 -9.61 26.25 9.85
CA GLU A 511 -9.82 27.17 8.75
C GLU A 511 -10.93 28.12 9.19
N LYS A 512 -10.52 29.30 9.68
CA LYS A 512 -11.42 30.46 9.68
C LYS A 512 -11.92 30.59 8.25
N PRO A 513 -13.23 30.78 8.00
CA PRO A 513 -13.72 31.04 6.66
C PRO A 513 -12.82 32.10 6.04
N VAL A 514 -12.03 31.72 5.04
CA VAL A 514 -11.26 32.67 4.25
C VAL A 514 -12.35 33.51 3.59
N GLU A 515 -12.48 34.76 4.02
CA GLU A 515 -13.27 35.71 3.27
C GLU A 515 -12.69 35.74 1.85
N GLU A 516 -13.46 35.22 0.88
CA GLU A 516 -13.12 35.39 -0.52
C GLU A 516 -12.83 36.88 -0.80
N PRO A 517 -11.84 37.19 -1.66
CA PRO A 517 -11.51 38.56 -1.98
C PRO A 517 -12.74 39.32 -2.49
N VAL A 518 -12.98 40.47 -1.87
CA VAL A 518 -14.09 41.38 -2.16
C VAL A 518 -14.00 41.88 -3.60
N THR A 519 -15.02 41.57 -4.42
CA THR A 519 -15.26 42.30 -5.67
C THR A 519 -16.19 43.48 -5.41
N THR A 520 -15.65 44.70 -5.45
CA THR A 520 -16.40 45.95 -5.56
C THR A 520 -16.93 46.09 -7.00
N GLY A 521 -17.96 45.32 -7.34
CA GLY A 521 -18.63 45.35 -8.65
C GLY A 521 -19.85 46.27 -8.67
N LYS A 522 -20.20 46.81 -9.85
CA LYS A 522 -21.52 47.41 -10.10
C LYS A 522 -22.59 46.32 -10.01
N PHE A 523 -23.50 46.40 -9.04
CA PHE A 523 -24.58 45.42 -8.91
C PHE A 523 -25.71 45.71 -9.91
N THR A 524 -26.07 44.74 -10.72
CA THR A 524 -27.09 44.89 -11.78
C THR A 524 -28.51 44.88 -11.22
N ASP A 525 -28.72 44.15 -10.11
CA ASP A 525 -30.02 43.95 -9.48
C ASP A 525 -30.50 45.11 -8.59
N ILE A 526 -29.72 46.19 -8.50
CA ILE A 526 -30.09 47.41 -7.76
C ILE A 526 -30.30 48.64 -8.65
N GLU A 527 -30.10 48.55 -9.97
CA GLU A 527 -30.06 49.73 -10.86
C GLU A 527 -31.31 50.61 -10.77
N ASN A 528 -32.48 49.99 -10.60
CA ASN A 528 -33.78 50.66 -10.45
C ASN A 528 -34.39 50.47 -9.05
N HIS A 529 -33.58 50.07 -8.07
CA HIS A 529 -34.05 49.78 -6.71
C HIS A 529 -34.11 51.05 -5.84
N TRP A 530 -35.14 51.20 -5.01
CA TRP A 530 -35.36 52.40 -4.18
C TRP A 530 -34.18 52.70 -3.24
N GLY A 531 -33.50 51.66 -2.75
CA GLY A 531 -32.37 51.76 -1.83
C GLY A 531 -31.00 51.75 -2.50
N LYS A 532 -30.92 52.00 -3.82
CA LYS A 532 -29.65 51.90 -4.58
C LYS A 532 -28.52 52.72 -3.94
N ALA A 533 -28.78 53.99 -3.65
CA ALA A 533 -27.76 54.91 -3.14
C ALA A 533 -27.21 54.45 -1.78
N GLU A 534 -28.10 54.02 -0.87
CA GLU A 534 -27.71 53.49 0.43
C GLU A 534 -27.01 52.14 0.34
N ILE A 535 -27.40 51.28 -0.60
CA ILE A 535 -26.70 50.01 -0.84
C ILE A 535 -25.28 50.26 -1.33
N GLU A 536 -25.10 51.14 -2.32
CA GLU A 536 -23.78 51.50 -2.86
C GLU A 536 -22.90 52.11 -1.75
N LYS A 537 -23.44 53.03 -0.95
CA LYS A 537 -22.73 53.61 0.19
C LYS A 537 -22.40 52.56 1.26
N ALA A 538 -23.30 51.66 1.60
CA ALA A 538 -23.04 50.60 2.58
C ALA A 538 -21.92 49.65 2.15
N VAL A 539 -21.81 49.38 0.84
CA VAL A 539 -20.73 48.56 0.26
C VAL A 539 -19.41 49.34 0.21
N GLU A 540 -19.44 50.63 -0.13
CA GLU A 540 -18.27 51.53 -0.06
C GLU A 540 -17.70 51.60 1.36
N LEU A 541 -18.58 51.67 2.37
CA LEU A 541 -18.19 51.66 3.79
C LEU A 541 -17.72 50.27 4.28
N GLY A 542 -17.73 49.24 3.42
CA GLY A 542 -17.31 47.87 3.77
C GLY A 542 -18.30 47.11 4.67
N LEU A 543 -19.50 47.65 4.90
CA LEU A 543 -20.50 47.07 5.79
C LEU A 543 -21.20 45.86 5.14
N PHE A 544 -21.51 45.97 3.84
CA PHE A 544 -22.12 44.89 3.07
C PHE A 544 -21.23 44.42 1.93
N LYS A 545 -21.45 43.17 1.52
CA LYS A 545 -20.86 42.54 0.33
C LYS A 545 -21.97 42.04 -0.60
N GLY A 546 -21.67 41.94 -1.89
CA GLY A 546 -22.55 41.29 -2.87
C GLY A 546 -22.79 39.81 -2.54
N THR A 547 -23.89 39.25 -3.01
CA THR A 547 -24.16 37.81 -2.95
C THR A 547 -23.53 37.06 -4.13
N SER A 548 -23.13 37.79 -5.17
CA SER A 548 -22.27 37.36 -6.28
C SER A 548 -21.45 38.57 -6.75
N ALA A 549 -20.59 38.37 -7.75
CA ALA A 549 -19.78 39.43 -8.34
C ALA A 549 -20.61 40.62 -8.89
N ASP A 550 -21.85 40.36 -9.31
CA ASP A 550 -22.73 41.30 -10.02
C ASP A 550 -24.12 41.49 -9.36
N LYS A 551 -24.40 40.85 -8.21
CA LYS A 551 -25.68 40.98 -7.50
C LYS A 551 -25.52 41.31 -6.01
N PHE A 552 -26.37 42.20 -5.52
CA PHE A 552 -26.49 42.52 -4.10
C PHE A 552 -27.58 41.71 -3.37
N SER A 553 -28.61 41.27 -4.11
CA SER A 553 -29.84 40.65 -3.61
C SER A 553 -30.62 41.52 -2.61
N PRO A 554 -31.11 42.71 -3.01
CA PRO A 554 -31.66 43.72 -2.08
C PRO A 554 -32.88 43.25 -1.29
N ASN A 555 -33.69 42.34 -1.83
CA ASN A 555 -34.95 41.90 -1.24
C ASN A 555 -34.85 40.62 -0.39
N VAL A 556 -33.67 40.02 -0.29
CA VAL A 556 -33.46 38.83 0.57
C VAL A 556 -33.57 39.25 2.04
N LYS A 557 -34.26 38.44 2.84
CA LYS A 557 -34.41 38.63 4.28
C LYS A 557 -33.10 38.33 5.02
N LEU A 558 -32.77 39.16 6.00
CA LEU A 558 -31.61 38.98 6.85
C LEU A 558 -31.93 38.07 8.03
N THR A 559 -30.98 37.19 8.34
CA THR A 559 -30.98 36.49 9.62
C THR A 559 -30.38 37.37 10.72
N ARG A 560 -30.64 37.03 11.99
CA ARG A 560 -30.00 37.69 13.14
C ARG A 560 -28.47 37.72 13.00
N GLY A 561 -27.85 36.61 12.59
CA GLY A 561 -26.40 36.53 12.44
C GLY A 561 -25.83 37.38 11.33
N MET A 562 -26.54 37.56 10.22
CA MET A 562 -26.09 38.49 9.18
C MET A 562 -26.11 39.93 9.69
N PHE A 563 -27.14 40.32 10.43
CA PHE A 563 -27.27 41.69 10.94
C PHE A 563 -26.22 42.01 12.01
N ILE A 564 -26.03 41.11 12.98
CA ILE A 564 -25.04 41.26 14.04
C ILE A 564 -23.62 41.31 13.49
N GLU A 565 -23.34 40.51 12.45
CA GLU A 565 -22.06 40.55 11.75
C GLU A 565 -21.78 41.90 11.09
N VAL A 566 -22.77 42.50 10.43
CA VAL A 566 -22.61 43.84 9.84
C VAL A 566 -22.41 44.91 10.92
N LEU A 567 -23.13 44.80 12.04
CA LEU A 567 -22.99 45.72 13.18
C LEU A 567 -21.61 45.61 13.84
N PHE A 568 -21.09 44.39 13.98
CA PHE A 568 -19.75 44.12 14.48
C PHE A 568 -18.66 44.74 13.59
N ARG A 569 -18.85 44.69 12.26
CA ARG A 569 -17.96 45.39 11.31
C ARG A 569 -18.05 46.90 11.40
N LEU A 570 -19.26 47.45 11.55
CA LEU A 570 -19.44 48.88 11.76
C LEU A 570 -18.69 49.35 13.01
N ASP A 571 -18.75 48.55 14.07
CA ASP A 571 -18.04 48.83 15.31
C ASP A 571 -16.52 48.69 15.20
N GLY A 572 -15.99 48.01 14.18
CA GLY A 572 -14.55 47.74 14.08
C GLY A 572 -14.01 46.83 15.20
N SER A 573 -14.91 46.18 15.95
CA SER A 573 -14.54 45.28 17.03
C SER A 573 -13.75 44.07 16.53
N LYS A 574 -12.94 43.50 17.42
CA LYS A 574 -12.09 42.33 17.15
C LYS A 574 -12.58 41.11 17.92
N ALA A 575 -11.97 39.96 17.65
CA ALA A 575 -12.30 38.69 18.31
C ALA A 575 -12.43 38.87 19.84
N VAL A 576 -13.49 38.29 20.40
CA VAL A 576 -13.81 38.34 21.82
C VAL A 576 -13.75 36.93 22.43
N GLU A 577 -13.64 36.87 23.75
CA GLU A 577 -13.67 35.61 24.49
C GLU A 577 -15.04 34.91 24.32
N ALA A 578 -15.02 33.58 24.22
CA ALA A 578 -16.23 32.78 24.06
C ALA A 578 -17.08 32.79 25.34
N VAL A 579 -18.36 33.14 25.24
CA VAL A 579 -19.29 33.17 26.39
C VAL A 579 -20.14 31.90 26.51
N GLY A 580 -19.90 30.92 25.61
CA GLY A 580 -20.56 29.63 25.60
C GLY A 580 -22.05 29.71 25.27
N LEU A 581 -22.37 30.28 24.10
CA LEU A 581 -23.72 30.27 23.50
C LEU A 581 -24.05 28.87 22.96
N GLU A 582 -25.31 28.44 23.11
CA GLU A 582 -25.73 27.06 22.82
C GLU A 582 -25.80 26.72 21.32
N ASP A 583 -26.10 27.72 20.49
CA ASP A 583 -26.39 27.57 19.06
C ASP A 583 -25.47 28.40 18.15
N VAL A 584 -24.31 28.82 18.69
CA VAL A 584 -23.23 29.51 17.97
C VAL A 584 -21.95 28.69 18.12
N LYS A 585 -21.49 28.10 17.01
CA LYS A 585 -20.27 27.26 16.99
C LYS A 585 -19.05 28.10 16.64
N GLU A 586 -17.87 27.72 17.13
CA GLU A 586 -16.59 28.39 16.78
C GLU A 586 -16.33 28.48 15.27
N THR A 587 -16.90 27.54 14.50
CA THR A 587 -16.81 27.49 13.05
C THR A 587 -17.84 28.36 12.32
N ASP A 588 -18.84 28.91 13.01
CA ASP A 588 -19.83 29.80 12.38
C ASP A 588 -19.20 31.18 12.09
N TYR A 589 -19.47 31.75 10.91
CA TYR A 589 -18.90 33.05 10.51
C TYR A 589 -19.27 34.21 11.46
N TYR A 590 -20.39 34.08 12.18
CA TYR A 590 -20.87 35.05 13.15
C TYR A 590 -20.44 34.72 14.60
N PHE A 591 -19.50 33.79 14.81
CA PHE A 591 -19.07 33.39 16.15
C PHE A 591 -18.59 34.60 16.98
N ASN A 592 -17.64 35.37 16.46
CA ASN A 592 -17.12 36.53 17.18
C ASN A 592 -18.19 37.61 17.38
N SER A 593 -18.99 37.88 16.34
CA SER A 593 -19.98 38.95 16.37
C SER A 593 -21.10 38.65 17.37
N PHE A 594 -21.52 37.39 17.54
CA PHE A 594 -22.48 37.03 18.60
C PHE A 594 -21.90 37.01 20.01
N ASN A 595 -20.69 36.49 20.21
CA ASN A 595 -20.07 36.56 21.53
C ASN A 595 -19.90 38.04 21.96
N TRP A 596 -19.57 38.92 21.01
CA TRP A 596 -19.45 40.37 21.25
C TRP A 596 -20.80 41.01 21.56
N ALA A 597 -21.82 40.73 20.74
CA ALA A 597 -23.16 41.28 20.94
C ALA A 597 -23.79 40.82 22.25
N PHE A 598 -23.57 39.55 22.63
CA PHE A 598 -24.04 39.01 23.90
C PHE A 598 -23.33 39.67 25.10
N THR A 599 -22.00 39.77 25.04
CA THR A 599 -21.18 40.42 26.08
C THR A 599 -21.60 41.87 26.32
N ASN A 600 -21.93 42.58 25.24
CA ASN A 600 -22.36 43.99 25.29
C ASN A 600 -23.87 44.18 25.43
N LYS A 601 -24.64 43.11 25.66
CA LYS A 601 -26.11 43.16 25.89
C LYS A 601 -26.90 43.84 24.77
N LEU A 602 -26.53 43.54 23.52
CA LEU A 602 -27.17 44.10 22.31
C LEU A 602 -28.38 43.29 21.83
N LEU A 603 -28.58 42.08 22.36
CA LEU A 603 -29.62 41.16 21.91
C LEU A 603 -30.88 41.31 22.77
N LEU A 604 -32.06 41.20 22.16
CA LEU A 604 -33.35 41.26 22.87
C LEU A 604 -33.57 40.06 23.80
N ASN A 605 -32.95 38.92 23.50
CA ASN A 605 -32.97 37.72 24.35
C ASN A 605 -31.70 37.64 25.21
N GLU A 606 -31.86 37.45 26.51
CA GLU A 606 -30.76 37.30 27.48
C GLU A 606 -30.33 35.83 27.69
N GLY A 607 -31.03 34.87 27.09
CA GLY A 607 -30.69 33.45 27.15
C GLY A 607 -29.49 33.06 26.26
N LYS A 608 -28.82 31.95 26.59
CA LYS A 608 -27.65 31.44 25.83
C LYS A 608 -27.96 30.90 24.43
N LYS A 609 -29.24 30.74 24.09
CA LYS A 609 -29.72 30.38 22.76
C LYS A 609 -30.18 31.63 22.01
N VAL A 610 -29.43 32.03 20.99
CA VAL A 610 -29.57 33.34 20.32
C VAL A 610 -30.16 33.26 18.91
N ASN A 611 -30.44 32.06 18.42
CA ASN A 611 -31.11 31.74 17.15
C ASN A 611 -30.54 32.52 15.95
N PRO A 612 -29.23 32.35 15.63
CA PRO A 612 -28.53 33.19 14.66
C PRO A 612 -29.01 33.04 13.21
N ARG A 613 -29.69 31.92 12.91
CA ARG A 613 -30.16 31.55 11.56
C ARG A 613 -31.61 31.95 11.28
N GLU A 614 -32.36 32.41 12.28
CA GLU A 614 -33.73 32.89 12.11
C GLU A 614 -33.76 34.32 11.54
N GLU A 615 -34.85 34.66 10.85
CA GLU A 615 -35.08 36.00 10.32
C GLU A 615 -35.13 37.04 11.45
N LEU A 616 -34.51 38.20 11.22
CA LEU A 616 -34.56 39.33 12.14
C LEU A 616 -35.80 40.18 11.86
N SER A 617 -36.61 40.41 12.90
CA SER A 617 -37.76 41.32 12.83
C SER A 617 -37.35 42.80 12.93
N ARG A 618 -38.22 43.70 12.50
CA ARG A 618 -37.97 45.16 12.55
C ARG A 618 -37.86 45.71 13.96
N GLU A 619 -38.60 45.17 14.92
CA GLU A 619 -38.48 45.60 16.32
C GLU A 619 -37.21 45.09 16.99
N GLU A 620 -36.74 43.88 16.65
CA GLU A 620 -35.46 43.35 17.15
C GLU A 620 -34.29 44.16 16.61
N MET A 621 -34.34 44.51 15.32
CA MET A 621 -33.37 45.43 14.72
C MET A 621 -33.36 46.78 15.44
N ALA A 622 -34.52 47.37 15.72
CA ALA A 622 -34.61 48.63 16.45
C ALA A 622 -34.00 48.52 17.86
N TYR A 623 -34.31 47.44 18.58
CA TYR A 623 -33.72 47.18 19.89
C TYR A 623 -32.19 47.08 19.83
N THR A 624 -31.66 46.25 18.92
CA THR A 624 -30.21 46.04 18.79
C THR A 624 -29.48 47.33 18.39
N VAL A 625 -30.01 48.11 17.45
CA VAL A 625 -29.42 49.40 17.07
C VAL A 625 -29.45 50.38 18.24
N TYR A 626 -30.57 50.46 18.97
CA TYR A 626 -30.70 51.34 20.13
C TYR A 626 -29.67 51.01 21.23
N GLN A 627 -29.49 49.71 21.53
CA GLN A 627 -28.49 49.26 22.50
C GLN A 627 -27.06 49.57 22.03
N TYR A 628 -26.79 49.41 20.74
CA TYR A 628 -25.50 49.76 20.16
C TYR A 628 -25.19 51.26 20.24
N MET A 629 -26.19 52.11 19.97
CA MET A 629 -26.03 53.56 20.09
C MET A 629 -25.83 53.99 21.54
N LYS A 630 -26.39 53.26 22.51
CA LYS A 630 -26.07 53.45 23.94
C LYS A 630 -24.64 53.02 24.25
N LEU A 631 -24.22 51.86 23.77
CA LEU A 631 -22.87 51.33 23.99
C LEU A 631 -21.80 52.31 23.52
N THR A 632 -22.05 53.03 22.43
CA THR A 632 -21.13 53.98 21.81
C THR A 632 -21.28 55.43 22.32
N ASP A 633 -22.17 55.68 23.28
CA ASP A 633 -22.55 57.02 23.76
C ASP A 633 -23.00 57.97 22.62
N LYS A 634 -23.61 57.41 21.57
CA LYS A 634 -24.11 58.16 20.39
C LYS A 634 -25.63 58.20 20.28
N LEU A 635 -26.35 57.71 21.29
CA LEU A 635 -27.81 57.72 21.28
C LEU A 635 -28.35 59.17 21.23
N PRO A 636 -29.15 59.56 20.23
CA PRO A 636 -29.64 60.93 20.09
C PRO A 636 -30.61 61.30 21.21
N ALA A 637 -30.52 62.54 21.71
CA ALA A 637 -31.55 63.11 22.55
C ALA A 637 -32.78 63.46 21.69
N VAL A 638 -33.94 62.94 22.07
CA VAL A 638 -35.21 63.19 21.37
C VAL A 638 -36.25 63.73 22.36
N GLU A 639 -37.03 64.72 21.93
CA GLU A 639 -38.11 65.33 22.71
C GLU A 639 -39.44 65.21 21.96
N GLY A 640 -40.57 65.37 22.67
CA GLY A 640 -41.92 65.29 22.11
C GLY A 640 -42.64 63.96 22.37
N GLU A 641 -43.94 63.92 22.04
CA GLU A 641 -44.79 62.74 22.24
C GLU A 641 -44.39 61.58 21.32
N MET A 642 -44.65 60.34 21.77
CA MET A 642 -44.33 59.13 21.00
C MET A 642 -45.03 59.17 19.64
N LYS A 643 -44.32 58.78 18.58
CA LYS A 643 -44.94 58.74 17.25
C LYS A 643 -46.01 57.65 17.22
N ASP A 644 -47.25 58.04 16.91
CA ASP A 644 -48.39 57.13 16.82
C ASP A 644 -48.40 56.43 15.45
N PHE A 645 -48.02 55.15 15.43
CA PHE A 645 -48.21 54.26 14.28
C PHE A 645 -49.54 53.51 14.40
N SER A 646 -50.18 53.19 13.26
CA SER A 646 -51.45 52.48 13.24
C SER A 646 -51.39 51.05 13.82
N ASP A 647 -50.19 50.51 13.98
CA ASP A 647 -49.88 49.19 14.56
C ASP A 647 -49.01 49.27 15.83
N SER A 648 -49.06 50.39 16.57
CA SER A 648 -48.27 50.61 17.79
C SER A 648 -48.54 49.57 18.89
N ASP A 649 -49.72 48.94 18.88
CA ASP A 649 -50.12 47.87 19.80
C ASP A 649 -49.38 46.54 19.53
N GLN A 650 -48.81 46.36 18.34
CA GLN A 650 -48.02 45.17 17.96
C GLN A 650 -46.53 45.27 18.34
N ILE A 651 -46.07 46.48 18.71
CA ILE A 651 -44.70 46.71 19.16
C ILE A 651 -44.56 46.17 20.59
N SER A 652 -43.61 45.26 20.80
CA SER A 652 -43.38 44.65 22.11
C SER A 652 -42.97 45.71 23.14
N GLU A 653 -43.43 45.58 24.38
CA GLU A 653 -43.13 46.56 25.43
C GLU A 653 -41.62 46.83 25.60
N ALA A 654 -40.80 45.78 25.48
CA ALA A 654 -39.35 45.85 25.58
C ALA A 654 -38.68 46.67 24.44
N THR A 655 -39.35 46.85 23.30
CA THR A 655 -38.80 47.51 22.10
C THR A 655 -39.41 48.89 21.85
N LYS A 656 -40.53 49.25 22.49
CA LYS A 656 -41.24 50.54 22.29
C LYS A 656 -40.34 51.77 22.41
N THR A 657 -39.51 51.82 23.44
CA THR A 657 -38.59 52.95 23.65
C THR A 657 -37.55 53.02 22.53
N ALA A 658 -37.04 51.88 22.08
CA ALA A 658 -36.05 51.81 21.00
C ALA A 658 -36.66 52.28 19.67
N VAL A 659 -37.86 51.80 19.34
CA VAL A 659 -38.58 52.19 18.13
C VAL A 659 -38.86 53.70 18.13
N ASP A 660 -39.46 54.24 19.20
CA ASP A 660 -39.79 55.66 19.28
C ASP A 660 -38.54 56.55 19.17
N THR A 661 -37.48 56.20 19.91
CA THR A 661 -36.24 56.98 19.90
C THR A 661 -35.61 57.03 18.52
N LEU A 662 -35.44 55.88 17.87
CA LEU A 662 -34.77 55.80 16.57
C LEU A 662 -35.62 56.38 15.43
N VAL A 663 -36.95 56.33 15.55
CA VAL A 663 -37.84 56.96 14.57
C VAL A 663 -37.84 58.48 14.71
N LYS A 664 -37.88 59.02 15.93
CA LYS A 664 -37.77 60.47 16.18
C LYS A 664 -36.42 61.03 15.74
N ALA A 665 -35.36 60.25 15.91
CA ALA A 665 -34.03 60.58 15.41
C ALA A 665 -33.85 60.39 13.89
N GLU A 666 -34.91 60.01 13.16
CA GLU A 666 -34.91 59.70 11.72
C GLU A 666 -33.95 58.58 11.28
N LEU A 667 -33.42 57.81 12.23
CA LEU A 667 -32.55 56.67 11.96
C LEU A 667 -33.37 55.48 11.44
N LEU A 668 -34.59 55.31 11.94
CA LEU A 668 -35.59 54.37 11.42
C LEU A 668 -36.79 55.11 10.83
N LYS A 669 -37.46 54.49 9.85
CA LYS A 669 -38.68 54.99 9.24
C LYS A 669 -39.75 53.89 9.21
N GLY A 670 -41.01 54.29 9.42
CA GLY A 670 -42.18 53.45 9.19
C GLY A 670 -42.46 53.26 7.70
N LYS A 671 -43.41 52.37 7.38
CA LYS A 671 -43.93 52.10 6.04
C LYS A 671 -45.32 52.72 5.94
N GLY A 672 -45.38 53.97 5.48
CA GLY A 672 -46.62 54.75 5.55
C GLY A 672 -46.95 55.13 6.99
N ASP A 673 -48.14 54.77 7.45
CA ASP A 673 -48.64 55.00 8.81
C ASP A 673 -48.35 53.84 9.79
N ALA A 674 -47.78 52.72 9.33
CA ALA A 674 -47.42 51.56 10.15
C ALA A 674 -45.90 51.42 10.37
N PHE A 675 -45.47 50.80 11.47
CA PHE A 675 -44.08 50.44 11.72
C PHE A 675 -43.71 49.04 11.22
N ASP A 676 -44.66 48.11 11.27
CA ASP A 676 -44.57 46.69 10.91
C ASP A 676 -43.55 45.92 11.78
N PRO A 677 -43.77 45.82 13.12
CA PRO A 677 -42.73 45.38 14.06
C PRO A 677 -42.27 43.94 13.86
N LYS A 678 -43.17 43.05 13.41
CA LYS A 678 -42.89 41.62 13.27
C LYS A 678 -42.35 41.23 11.89
N ALA A 679 -42.36 42.13 10.91
CA ALA A 679 -41.88 41.80 9.58
C ALA A 679 -40.37 41.56 9.55
N GLY A 680 -39.96 40.56 8.77
CA GLY A 680 -38.55 40.28 8.49
C GLY A 680 -37.89 41.42 7.73
N LEU A 681 -36.63 41.70 8.06
CA LEU A 681 -35.85 42.79 7.48
C LEU A 681 -35.16 42.37 6.18
N THR A 682 -35.28 43.17 5.10
CA THR A 682 -34.51 42.95 3.87
C THR A 682 -33.09 43.50 3.94
N ARG A 683 -32.19 42.99 3.10
CA ARG A 683 -30.82 43.51 2.94
C ARG A 683 -30.77 45.00 2.60
N ALA A 684 -31.66 45.48 1.72
CA ALA A 684 -31.74 46.89 1.36
C ALA A 684 -32.20 47.79 2.51
N GLU A 685 -33.21 47.36 3.27
CA GLU A 685 -33.66 48.06 4.46
C GLU A 685 -32.54 48.15 5.51
N ALA A 686 -31.83 47.05 5.74
CA ALA A 686 -30.69 47.04 6.68
C ALA A 686 -29.55 47.95 6.22
N ALA A 687 -29.15 47.90 4.94
CA ALA A 687 -28.12 48.79 4.39
C ALA A 687 -28.45 50.27 4.63
N THR A 688 -29.72 50.64 4.43
CA THR A 688 -30.21 52.01 4.69
C THR A 688 -30.05 52.39 6.16
N VAL A 689 -30.38 51.50 7.09
CA VAL A 689 -30.23 51.75 8.54
C VAL A 689 -28.75 51.88 8.90
N PHE A 690 -27.91 50.95 8.44
CA PHE A 690 -26.47 50.94 8.70
C PHE A 690 -25.77 52.20 8.21
N VAL A 691 -26.12 52.71 7.03
CA VAL A 691 -25.59 53.98 6.51
C VAL A 691 -25.95 55.16 7.42
N ARG A 692 -27.22 55.25 7.88
CA ARG A 692 -27.67 56.35 8.75
C ARG A 692 -26.98 56.33 10.11
N ILE A 693 -26.80 55.14 10.70
CA ILE A 693 -26.10 55.04 11.98
C ILE A 693 -24.59 55.24 11.82
N ALA A 694 -23.98 54.81 10.71
CA ALA A 694 -22.56 55.06 10.43
C ALA A 694 -22.24 56.56 10.35
N ASP A 695 -23.12 57.34 9.71
CA ASP A 695 -23.00 58.81 9.65
C ASP A 695 -23.09 59.45 11.05
N THR A 696 -23.82 58.82 11.98
CA THR A 696 -23.99 59.30 13.36
C THR A 696 -22.82 58.92 14.27
N VAL A 697 -22.23 57.74 14.06
CA VAL A 697 -21.16 57.20 14.93
C VAL A 697 -19.76 57.68 14.52
N LYS A 698 -19.56 58.16 13.27
CA LYS A 698 -18.27 58.49 12.62
C LYS A 698 -17.25 57.33 12.71
N ILE A 699 -16.92 56.76 11.56
CA ILE A 699 -16.01 55.59 11.38
C ILE A 699 -14.55 55.81 11.87
N GLY A 700 -14.21 56.96 12.48
CA GLY A 700 -12.88 57.27 13.02
C GLY A 700 -12.81 57.49 14.54
N ASP A 701 -13.94 57.48 15.27
CA ASP A 701 -13.97 57.69 16.72
C ASP A 701 -13.99 56.38 17.53
N ILE A 702 -13.84 55.23 16.87
CA ILE A 702 -13.81 53.90 17.50
C ILE A 702 -12.37 53.55 17.84
N LYS A 703 -12.06 53.48 19.14
CA LYS A 703 -10.71 53.23 19.68
C LYS A 703 -10.32 51.76 19.68
#